data_AF-A0A6J2D903-F1
#
_entry.id   AF-A0A6J2D903-F1
#
_cell.length_a   1.000
_cell.length_b   1.000
_cell.length_c   1.000
_cell.angle_alpha   90.00
_cell.angle_beta   90.00
_cell.angle_gamma   90.00
#
_symmetry.space_group_name_H-M   'P 1'
#
loop_
_entity.id
_entity.type
_entity.pdbx_description
1 polymer ?
#
loop_
_entity_poly.entity_id
_entity_poly.type
_entity_poly.pdbx_seq_one_letter_code
_entity_poly.pdbx_strand_id
1 'polypeptide(L)'
;MSAETPITLNIDPQDLQVQTFTVEKLLEPLIIQVTTLVNCPQNPSNRKKGRSKRARVLLASVEEATRNLLDKGEKIAEEATVLREELTTALEEVRKESEALKVSAERFADDPCYLPKREAVVQAARALLAAVTRLLILADMIDVMCLLQHVSAFQRTFESLKNVSNKSDLQKTYQKLGKELENLDYLAFKRQQDLKSPNQRDEIAGARASLKENSPLLHSICSACLEHSDVASLKASKDTVCEEIHNALNVISNASQGIQNMLVPPESKAATLGSALDELENLIVLDPLTVTEEEIRPSLEKRLEAIISGAALLADSSCTRDFHRERIIAECNAIRQALQDLLSEYMNNSGKKERSNTLNIAIDNMCKKTRDLRRQLRKAIIDHVSDSFLDTTVPLLVLIEAAKNGREKEIKEYASIFREHTSRLIEVANLACSMSTNEDGIKIVKIAANHLETLCPQIINAALALAARPKSQVVKKTMEMYKHTWENHIHVLTEAVDDITSIDDFLAVSESHILEDVNKCIIALRDQDADNLDRAAGAIRGRAARVAHIVTGEMDSYEPGAYTEGVMRNVNFLTSTAIPEFVTQVNVALEALSKNSLDVFDDDQFVDISKKIYDTIHDIRCSVMMIRTPEELEDVSDLEEEHEVRSHTSIQTEGKTDRAKMTQLPEAEKEKIAEQVADFKKVKSKLDAEIEIWDDTSNDIIVLAKKMCMIMMEMTDFTRGKGPLKHTTDVIYAAKMISESGSRMDVLARQIANQCPDPSCKQDLLAYLEQIKFYSHQLKICSQVKAEIQNLGGELIMSALDSVTSLIQAAKNLMNAVVQTVKMSYIASTKIIRIQSPAGPRHPVVMWRMKAPAKKPLIKREKPEETCAAVRRGSAKKKIHPVQVMSEFRGRHVY
;
A
#
# COMPACT_ATOMS: atom_id res chain seq x y z
N MET A 1 -2.35 1.63 -52.24
CA MET A 1 -2.04 2.93 -51.63
C MET A 1 -3.25 3.37 -50.82
N SER A 2 -3.41 2.82 -49.61
CA SER A 2 -4.43 3.26 -48.66
C SER A 2 -3.82 4.43 -47.88
N ALA A 3 -4.42 5.61 -48.00
CA ALA A 3 -4.02 6.81 -47.30
C ALA A 3 -3.88 6.53 -45.79
N GLU A 4 -2.69 6.75 -45.24
CA GLU A 4 -2.46 6.74 -43.80
C GLU A 4 -3.29 7.87 -43.21
N THR A 5 -4.32 7.52 -42.43
CA THR A 5 -4.98 8.48 -41.56
C THR A 5 -3.93 9.03 -40.60
N PRO A 6 -3.73 10.37 -40.54
CA PRO A 6 -2.71 10.96 -39.67
C PRO A 6 -3.05 10.64 -38.21
N ILE A 7 -2.07 10.10 -37.47
CA ILE A 7 -2.19 9.85 -36.03
C ILE A 7 -2.31 11.22 -35.35
N THR A 8 -3.48 11.53 -34.80
CA THR A 8 -3.73 12.77 -34.08
C THR A 8 -3.34 12.60 -32.61
N LEU A 9 -2.35 13.37 -32.16
CA LEU A 9 -2.07 13.55 -30.74
C LEU A 9 -3.24 14.31 -30.10
N ASN A 10 -3.77 13.80 -29.00
CA ASN A 10 -4.89 14.42 -28.27
C ASN A 10 -4.41 15.43 -27.19
N ILE A 11 -3.11 15.69 -27.10
CA ILE A 11 -2.50 16.65 -26.15
C ILE A 11 -2.18 17.94 -26.89
N ASP A 12 -2.51 19.09 -26.29
CA ASP A 12 -2.08 20.40 -26.80
C ASP A 12 -0.56 20.57 -26.60
N PRO A 13 0.24 20.76 -27.66
CA PRO A 13 1.68 21.02 -27.55
C PRO A 13 2.03 22.32 -26.80
N GLN A 14 1.04 23.11 -26.36
CA GLN A 14 1.23 24.31 -25.54
C GLN A 14 1.07 24.07 -24.02
N ASP A 15 0.46 22.97 -23.57
CA ASP A 15 0.28 22.60 -22.15
C ASP A 15 1.30 21.52 -21.73
N LEU A 16 2.57 21.91 -21.68
CA LEU A 16 3.71 21.00 -21.56
C LEU A 16 4.06 20.73 -20.08
N GLN A 17 3.57 19.61 -19.53
CA GLN A 17 4.00 19.09 -18.22
C GLN A 17 4.99 17.93 -18.37
N VAL A 18 5.97 17.85 -17.45
CA VAL A 18 6.95 16.76 -17.43
C VAL A 18 6.31 15.50 -16.84
N GLN A 19 5.99 14.53 -17.70
CA GLN A 19 5.30 13.29 -17.32
C GLN A 19 6.24 12.08 -17.13
N THR A 20 7.53 12.19 -17.47
CA THR A 20 8.50 11.08 -17.43
C THR A 20 9.71 11.32 -16.53
N PHE A 21 10.24 10.24 -15.96
CA PHE A 21 11.46 10.23 -15.16
C PHE A 21 12.70 10.54 -16.00
N THR A 22 12.74 10.10 -17.25
CA THR A 22 13.86 10.37 -18.17
C THR A 22 14.04 11.87 -18.41
N VAL A 23 12.95 12.61 -18.68
CA VAL A 23 13.00 14.06 -18.86
C VAL A 23 13.47 14.76 -17.57
N GLU A 24 12.95 14.35 -16.41
CA GLU A 24 13.37 14.90 -15.11
C GLU A 24 14.86 14.68 -14.82
N LYS A 25 15.36 13.45 -15.04
CA LYS A 25 16.76 13.09 -14.82
C LYS A 25 17.72 13.81 -15.77
N LEU A 26 17.28 14.08 -17.00
CA LEU A 26 18.06 14.86 -17.98
C LEU A 26 18.09 16.35 -17.63
N LEU A 27 17.03 16.89 -17.01
CA LEU A 27 16.97 18.27 -16.54
C LEU A 27 17.72 18.51 -15.23
N GLU A 28 17.80 17.52 -14.34
CA GLU A 28 18.38 17.66 -13.00
C GLU A 28 19.81 18.26 -12.98
N PRO A 29 20.79 17.80 -13.79
CA PRO A 29 22.12 18.42 -13.81
C PRO A 29 22.08 19.89 -14.24
N LEU A 30 21.22 20.23 -15.19
CA LEU A 30 21.08 21.59 -15.72
C LEU A 30 20.42 22.50 -14.69
N ILE A 31 19.40 22.00 -13.98
CA ILE A 31 18.75 22.69 -12.85
C ILE A 31 19.77 22.94 -11.73
N ILE A 32 20.57 21.95 -11.35
CA ILE A 32 21.58 22.10 -10.28
C ILE A 32 22.63 23.14 -10.67
N GLN A 33 23.13 23.10 -11.91
CA GLN A 33 24.15 24.03 -12.40
C GLN A 33 23.62 25.47 -12.52
N VAL A 34 22.41 25.65 -13.08
CA VAL A 34 21.73 26.95 -13.17
C VAL A 34 21.43 27.49 -11.78
N THR A 35 20.92 26.66 -10.86
CA THR A 35 20.64 27.05 -9.46
C THR A 35 21.92 27.46 -8.73
N THR A 36 23.04 26.80 -9.01
CA THR A 36 24.36 27.15 -8.44
C THR A 36 24.87 28.50 -8.94
N LEU A 37 24.64 28.83 -10.21
CA LEU A 37 24.91 30.16 -10.79
C LEU A 37 24.01 31.25 -10.17
N VAL A 38 22.75 30.93 -9.89
CA VAL A 38 21.76 31.85 -9.31
C VAL A 38 22.02 32.16 -7.82
N ASN A 39 22.45 31.18 -7.02
CA ASN A 39 22.49 31.25 -5.54
C ASN A 39 23.78 31.81 -4.90
N CYS A 40 24.63 32.54 -5.63
CA CYS A 40 25.77 33.25 -4.99
C CYS A 40 25.29 34.43 -4.10
N PRO A 41 25.90 34.72 -2.94
CA PRO A 41 25.39 35.74 -2.01
C PRO A 41 25.30 37.16 -2.61
N GLN A 42 24.29 37.93 -2.18
CA GLN A 42 23.91 39.26 -2.70
C GLN A 42 24.80 40.44 -2.24
N ASN A 43 25.85 40.22 -1.46
CA ASN A 43 26.64 41.33 -0.91
C ASN A 43 27.77 41.76 -1.87
N PRO A 44 27.71 42.95 -2.49
CA PRO A 44 28.80 43.45 -3.32
C PRO A 44 29.99 43.79 -2.42
N SER A 45 31.16 43.19 -2.70
CA SER A 45 32.40 43.63 -2.07
C SER A 45 32.97 44.81 -2.87
N ASN A 46 33.30 45.92 -2.21
CA ASN A 46 33.96 47.09 -2.83
C ASN A 46 35.42 46.84 -3.26
N ARG A 47 35.86 45.58 -3.37
CA ARG A 47 37.22 45.24 -3.79
C ARG A 47 37.28 45.07 -5.32
N LYS A 48 38.16 45.84 -5.95
CA LYS A 48 38.38 45.87 -7.40
C LYS A 48 38.70 44.49 -7.99
N LYS A 49 38.07 44.22 -9.14
CA LYS A 49 38.47 43.41 -10.31
C LYS A 49 39.29 42.15 -10.03
N GLY A 50 38.62 40.99 -10.12
CA GLY A 50 39.24 39.69 -10.30
C GLY A 50 38.31 38.75 -11.08
N ARG A 51 38.85 38.07 -12.09
CA ARG A 51 38.13 37.09 -12.93
C ARG A 51 37.75 35.85 -12.11
N SER A 52 36.50 35.39 -12.20
CA SER A 52 36.05 34.17 -11.51
C SER A 52 36.44 32.91 -12.28
N LYS A 53 37.43 32.15 -11.77
CA LYS A 53 37.79 30.83 -12.34
C LYS A 53 36.66 29.81 -12.25
N ARG A 54 35.84 29.87 -11.19
CA ARG A 54 34.74 28.93 -10.92
C ARG A 54 33.54 29.13 -11.85
N ALA A 55 33.21 30.37 -12.21
CA ALA A 55 32.15 30.67 -13.17
C ALA A 55 32.50 30.15 -14.57
N ARG A 56 33.78 30.25 -14.98
CA ARG A 56 34.25 29.73 -16.28
C ARG A 56 34.19 28.20 -16.37
N VAL A 57 34.51 27.48 -15.29
CA VAL A 57 34.42 26.00 -15.26
C VAL A 57 32.97 25.53 -15.32
N LEU A 58 32.05 26.19 -14.59
CA LEU A 58 30.62 25.88 -14.67
C LEU A 58 30.06 26.20 -16.05
N LEU A 59 30.45 27.31 -16.65
CA LEU A 59 30.04 27.67 -18.00
C LEU A 59 30.50 26.64 -19.04
N ALA A 60 31.77 26.22 -19.00
CA ALA A 60 32.28 25.19 -19.89
C ALA A 60 31.51 23.86 -19.75
N SER A 61 31.12 23.49 -18.53
CA SER A 61 30.29 22.29 -18.29
C SER A 61 28.88 22.43 -18.86
N VAL A 62 28.24 23.60 -18.73
CA VAL A 62 26.91 23.85 -19.31
C VAL A 62 27.00 23.86 -20.85
N GLU A 63 28.03 24.48 -21.42
CA GLU A 63 28.26 24.49 -22.88
C GLU A 63 28.50 23.09 -23.44
N GLU A 64 29.27 22.25 -22.74
CA GLU A 64 29.48 20.86 -23.13
C GLU A 64 28.19 20.04 -23.05
N ALA A 65 27.41 20.18 -21.98
CA ALA A 65 26.13 19.49 -21.82
C ALA A 65 25.12 19.91 -22.91
N THR A 66 24.98 21.22 -23.17
CA THR A 66 24.07 21.74 -24.20
C THR A 66 24.51 21.34 -25.60
N ARG A 67 25.83 21.32 -25.89
CA ARG A 67 26.36 20.85 -27.17
C ARG A 67 26.08 19.36 -27.39
N ASN A 68 26.27 18.53 -26.37
CA ASN A 68 25.94 17.10 -26.44
C ASN A 68 24.44 16.86 -26.62
N LEU A 69 23.59 17.70 -26.01
CA LEU A 69 22.14 17.66 -26.19
C LEU A 69 21.75 18.04 -27.62
N LEU A 70 22.34 19.10 -28.18
CA LEU A 70 22.08 19.54 -29.55
C LEU A 70 22.52 18.47 -30.58
N ASP A 71 23.71 17.88 -30.44
CA ASP A 71 24.20 16.82 -31.35
C ASP A 71 23.27 15.59 -31.34
N LYS A 72 22.79 15.19 -30.16
CA LYS A 72 21.81 14.09 -30.05
C LYS A 72 20.44 14.49 -30.60
N GLY A 73 19.98 15.69 -30.30
CA GLY A 73 18.70 16.19 -30.77
C GLY A 73 18.64 16.35 -32.28
N GLU A 74 19.74 16.75 -32.93
CA GLU A 74 19.86 16.81 -34.39
C GLU A 74 19.75 15.44 -35.04
N LYS A 75 20.43 14.42 -34.48
CA LYS A 75 20.29 13.03 -34.94
C LYS A 75 18.85 12.54 -34.82
N ILE A 76 18.19 12.84 -33.70
CA ILE A 76 16.77 12.50 -33.50
C ILE A 76 15.89 13.24 -34.52
N ALA A 77 16.19 14.51 -34.82
CA ALA A 77 15.44 15.29 -35.81
C ALA A 77 15.63 14.78 -37.25
N GLU A 78 16.80 14.24 -37.59
CA GLU A 78 17.06 13.60 -38.88
C GLU A 78 16.26 12.30 -39.03
N GLU A 79 16.11 11.53 -37.95
CA GLU A 79 15.36 10.26 -37.91
C GLU A 79 13.84 10.47 -37.70
N ALA A 80 13.42 11.63 -37.20
CA ALA A 80 12.03 11.94 -36.90
C ALA A 80 11.18 12.08 -38.18
N THR A 81 10.15 11.24 -38.28
CA THR A 81 9.16 11.29 -39.36
C THR A 81 8.00 12.24 -39.06
N VAL A 82 7.80 12.61 -37.79
CA VAL A 82 6.71 13.49 -37.33
C VAL A 82 7.26 14.52 -36.31
N LEU A 83 6.64 15.70 -36.24
CA LEU A 83 7.08 16.85 -35.42
C LEU A 83 8.51 17.35 -35.73
N ARG A 84 9.01 17.08 -36.94
CA ARG A 84 10.38 17.44 -37.34
C ARG A 84 10.59 18.95 -37.34
N GLU A 85 9.64 19.72 -37.83
CA GLU A 85 9.74 21.19 -37.91
C GLU A 85 9.75 21.82 -36.52
N GLU A 86 8.90 21.33 -35.62
CA GLU A 86 8.81 21.75 -34.23
C GLU A 86 10.07 21.39 -33.45
N LEU A 87 10.61 20.19 -33.64
CA LEU A 87 11.86 19.75 -33.02
C LEU A 87 13.05 20.57 -33.54
N THR A 88 13.11 20.83 -34.85
CA THR A 88 14.15 21.68 -35.45
C THR A 88 14.08 23.10 -34.91
N THR A 89 12.87 23.66 -34.78
CA THR A 89 12.65 24.99 -34.18
C THR A 89 13.10 25.03 -32.72
N ALA A 90 12.78 23.99 -31.93
CA ALA A 90 13.22 23.89 -30.54
C ALA A 90 14.75 23.77 -30.42
N LEU A 91 15.41 23.06 -31.33
CA LEU A 91 16.88 22.99 -31.40
C LEU A 91 17.50 24.35 -31.72
N GLU A 92 16.89 25.13 -32.63
CA GLU A 92 17.30 26.50 -32.92
C GLU A 92 17.10 27.43 -31.72
N GLU A 93 15.99 27.31 -31.00
CA GLU A 93 15.73 28.04 -29.75
C GLU A 93 16.80 27.72 -28.70
N VAL A 94 17.11 26.43 -28.46
CA VAL A 94 18.16 26.01 -27.51
C VAL A 94 19.53 26.56 -27.93
N ARG A 95 19.86 26.52 -29.22
CA ARG A 95 21.12 27.08 -29.76
C ARG A 95 21.22 28.59 -29.51
N LYS A 96 20.14 29.33 -29.78
CA LYS A 96 20.07 30.77 -29.56
C LYS A 96 20.22 31.13 -28.08
N GLU A 97 19.47 30.47 -27.19
CA GLU A 97 19.52 30.74 -25.75
C GLU A 97 20.85 30.29 -25.14
N SER A 98 21.47 29.23 -25.67
CA SER A 98 22.83 28.80 -25.28
C SER A 98 23.88 29.86 -25.59
N GLU A 99 23.84 30.48 -26.78
CA GLU A 99 24.77 31.54 -27.15
C GLU A 99 24.53 32.82 -26.32
N ALA A 100 23.27 33.15 -26.04
CA ALA A 100 22.91 34.26 -25.16
C ALA A 100 23.43 34.06 -23.72
N LEU A 101 23.34 32.82 -23.20
CA LEU A 101 23.91 32.45 -21.90
C LEU A 101 25.43 32.58 -21.91
N LYS A 102 26.11 32.08 -22.95
CA LYS A 102 27.56 32.19 -23.10
C LYS A 102 28.04 33.64 -23.05
N VAL A 103 27.49 34.51 -23.89
CA VAL A 103 27.86 35.93 -23.94
C VAL A 103 27.60 36.62 -22.59
N SER A 104 26.46 36.34 -21.95
CA SER A 104 26.12 36.91 -20.65
C SER A 104 27.04 36.39 -19.54
N ALA A 105 27.37 35.10 -19.57
CA ALA A 105 28.20 34.44 -18.57
C ALA A 105 29.68 34.83 -18.69
N GLU A 106 30.20 35.04 -19.90
CA GLU A 106 31.54 35.60 -20.12
C GLU A 106 31.64 37.02 -19.56
N ARG A 107 30.67 37.88 -19.87
CA ARG A 107 30.58 39.25 -19.33
C ARG A 107 30.50 39.28 -17.81
N PHE A 108 29.76 38.35 -17.21
CA PHE A 108 29.70 38.18 -15.76
C PHE A 108 31.00 37.61 -15.18
N ALA A 109 31.64 36.63 -15.83
CA ALA A 109 32.88 36.02 -15.35
C ALA A 109 34.05 37.03 -15.29
N ASP A 110 34.02 38.03 -16.17
CA ASP A 110 34.97 39.14 -16.21
C ASP A 110 34.69 40.24 -15.16
N ASP A 111 33.45 40.34 -14.68
CA ASP A 111 33.03 41.34 -13.68
C ASP A 111 31.88 40.82 -12.76
N PRO A 112 32.18 39.86 -11.87
CA PRO A 112 31.18 39.10 -11.13
C PRO A 112 30.51 39.88 -9.99
N CYS A 113 31.00 41.09 -9.68
CA CYS A 113 30.46 41.95 -8.62
C CYS A 113 29.41 42.94 -9.13
N TYR A 114 29.19 43.02 -10.45
CA TYR A 114 28.22 43.92 -11.06
C TYR A 114 26.85 43.25 -11.17
N LEU A 115 25.89 43.70 -10.35
CA LEU A 115 24.56 43.10 -10.21
C LEU A 115 23.78 42.98 -11.53
N PRO A 116 23.73 43.98 -12.43
CA PRO A 116 22.98 43.84 -13.69
C PRO A 116 23.53 42.74 -14.62
N LYS A 117 24.85 42.49 -14.62
CA LYS A 117 25.44 41.37 -15.38
C LYS A 117 25.06 40.02 -14.79
N ARG A 118 24.89 39.95 -13.46
CA ARG A 118 24.41 38.75 -12.78
C ARG A 118 22.94 38.47 -13.11
N GLU A 119 22.08 39.48 -13.06
CA GLU A 119 20.66 39.35 -13.44
C GLU A 119 20.50 38.90 -14.89
N ALA A 120 21.31 39.45 -15.81
CA ALA A 120 21.34 39.02 -17.21
C ALA A 120 21.70 37.54 -17.38
N VAL A 121 22.69 37.02 -16.63
CA VAL A 121 23.03 35.59 -16.64
C VAL A 121 21.91 34.72 -16.09
N VAL A 122 21.26 35.15 -15.00
CA VAL A 122 20.13 34.41 -14.42
C VAL A 122 18.96 34.33 -15.40
N GLN A 123 18.67 35.42 -16.11
CA GLN A 123 17.61 35.47 -17.10
C GLN A 123 17.92 34.56 -18.30
N ALA A 124 19.15 34.63 -18.84
CA ALA A 124 19.60 33.76 -19.92
C ALA A 124 19.61 32.28 -19.53
N ALA A 125 19.99 31.96 -18.29
CA ALA A 125 20.01 30.59 -17.78
C ALA A 125 18.59 30.02 -17.60
N ARG A 126 17.62 30.83 -17.15
CA ARG A 126 16.20 30.44 -17.09
C ARG A 126 15.62 30.23 -18.49
N ALA A 127 15.95 31.10 -19.44
CA ALA A 127 15.51 30.95 -20.83
C ALA A 127 16.06 29.67 -21.48
N LEU A 128 17.34 29.37 -21.26
CA LEU A 128 17.94 28.10 -21.71
C LEU A 128 17.25 26.89 -21.06
N LEU A 129 16.98 26.92 -19.75
CA LEU A 129 16.28 25.83 -19.08
C LEU A 129 14.87 25.62 -19.67
N ALA A 130 14.14 26.69 -19.96
CA ALA A 130 12.83 26.60 -20.59
C ALA A 130 12.91 26.01 -22.01
N ALA A 131 13.87 26.46 -22.83
CA ALA A 131 14.10 25.93 -24.18
C ALA A 131 14.49 24.45 -24.16
N VAL A 132 15.39 24.05 -23.26
CA VAL A 132 15.81 22.64 -23.08
C VAL A 132 14.65 21.77 -22.59
N THR A 133 13.83 22.27 -21.66
CA THR A 133 12.64 21.56 -21.18
C THR A 133 11.66 21.33 -22.32
N ARG A 134 11.38 22.35 -23.15
CA ARG A 134 10.51 22.23 -24.32
C ARG A 134 11.05 21.21 -25.33
N LEU A 135 12.36 21.23 -25.61
CA LEU A 135 13.02 20.26 -26.50
C LEU A 135 12.83 18.82 -26.00
N LEU A 136 13.06 18.58 -24.70
CA LEU A 136 12.94 17.25 -24.12
C LEU A 136 11.50 16.74 -24.08
N ILE A 137 10.51 17.62 -23.86
CA ILE A 137 9.10 17.22 -23.91
C ILE A 137 8.68 16.90 -25.36
N LEU A 138 9.15 17.66 -26.36
CA LEU A 138 8.92 17.33 -27.76
C LEU A 138 9.56 15.98 -28.15
N ALA A 139 10.75 15.68 -27.65
CA ALA A 139 11.38 14.37 -27.85
C ALA A 139 10.56 13.23 -27.20
N ASP A 140 10.03 13.44 -25.99
CA ASP A 140 9.10 12.49 -25.33
C ASP A 140 7.82 12.27 -26.16
N MET A 141 7.26 13.33 -26.74
CA MET A 141 6.10 13.22 -27.64
C MET A 141 6.40 12.38 -28.88
N ILE A 142 7.60 12.48 -29.45
CA ILE A 142 8.02 11.64 -30.59
C ILE A 142 8.08 10.17 -30.18
N ASP A 143 8.61 9.85 -29.00
CA ASP A 143 8.61 8.49 -28.46
C ASP A 143 7.17 7.96 -28.29
N VAL A 144 6.24 8.79 -27.81
CA VAL A 144 4.81 8.45 -27.71
C VAL A 144 4.22 8.20 -29.10
N MET A 145 4.51 9.05 -30.09
CA MET A 145 4.02 8.86 -31.46
C MET A 145 4.53 7.56 -32.09
N CYS A 146 5.80 7.21 -31.85
CA CYS A 146 6.36 5.93 -32.28
C CYS A 146 5.58 4.75 -31.68
N LEU A 147 5.28 4.81 -30.38
CA LEU A 147 4.43 3.81 -29.72
C LEU A 147 3.03 3.73 -30.36
N LEU A 148 2.39 4.87 -30.63
CA LEU A 148 1.06 4.92 -31.27
C LEU A 148 1.06 4.40 -32.72
N GLN A 149 2.16 4.55 -33.45
CA GLN A 149 2.34 3.93 -34.77
C GLN A 149 2.34 2.40 -34.66
N HIS A 150 3.01 1.84 -33.66
CA HIS A 150 3.01 0.40 -33.39
C HIS A 150 1.63 -0.10 -32.93
N VAL A 151 0.90 0.66 -32.12
CA VAL A 151 -0.51 0.39 -31.77
C VAL A 151 -1.36 0.33 -33.04
N SER A 152 -1.22 1.30 -33.94
CA SER A 152 -1.97 1.38 -35.20
C SER A 152 -1.60 0.26 -36.18
N ALA A 153 -0.33 -0.13 -36.23
CA ALA A 153 0.13 -1.27 -37.04
C ALA A 153 -0.49 -2.58 -36.55
N PHE A 154 -0.41 -2.82 -35.23
CA PHE A 154 -1.02 -3.98 -34.59
C PHE A 154 -2.54 -4.01 -34.83
N GLN A 155 -3.24 -2.88 -34.66
CA GLN A 155 -4.68 -2.78 -34.88
C GLN A 155 -5.08 -3.12 -36.33
N ARG A 156 -4.30 -2.70 -37.33
CA ARG A 156 -4.55 -3.07 -38.74
C ARG A 156 -4.39 -4.57 -38.98
N THR A 157 -3.34 -5.19 -38.44
CA THR A 157 -3.13 -6.63 -38.59
C THR A 157 -4.17 -7.43 -37.81
N PHE A 158 -4.59 -6.94 -36.64
CA PHE A 158 -5.68 -7.49 -35.84
C PHE A 158 -7.02 -7.47 -36.59
N GLU A 159 -7.37 -6.36 -37.24
CA GLU A 159 -8.60 -6.26 -38.04
C GLU A 159 -8.57 -7.21 -39.26
N SER A 160 -7.38 -7.42 -39.83
CA SER A 160 -7.19 -8.46 -40.85
C SER A 160 -7.40 -9.86 -40.29
N LEU A 161 -6.90 -10.15 -39.08
CA LEU A 161 -7.04 -11.45 -38.41
C LEU A 161 -8.51 -11.77 -38.09
N LYS A 162 -9.28 -10.77 -37.67
CA LYS A 162 -10.72 -10.88 -37.41
C LYS A 162 -11.50 -11.31 -38.65
N ASN A 163 -11.08 -10.89 -39.84
CA ASN A 163 -11.82 -11.13 -41.09
C ASN A 163 -11.26 -12.27 -41.96
N VAL A 164 -10.37 -13.10 -41.40
CA VAL A 164 -9.78 -14.23 -42.14
C VAL A 164 -10.83 -15.27 -42.52
N SER A 165 -10.73 -15.79 -43.74
CA SER A 165 -11.64 -16.80 -44.33
C SER A 165 -11.01 -18.19 -44.54
N ASN A 166 -9.70 -18.36 -44.32
CA ASN A 166 -9.04 -19.66 -44.48
C ASN A 166 -7.85 -19.85 -43.52
N LYS A 167 -7.48 -21.11 -43.27
CA LYS A 167 -6.44 -21.48 -42.29
C LYS A 167 -5.03 -21.03 -42.66
N SER A 168 -4.71 -20.97 -43.96
CA SER A 168 -3.38 -20.54 -44.43
C SER A 168 -3.14 -19.07 -44.13
N ASP A 169 -4.14 -18.24 -44.42
CA ASP A 169 -4.09 -16.81 -44.14
C ASP A 169 -4.16 -16.52 -42.64
N LEU A 170 -4.88 -17.34 -41.87
CA LEU A 170 -4.88 -17.25 -40.40
C LEU A 170 -3.47 -17.39 -39.83
N GLN A 171 -2.75 -18.43 -40.24
CA GLN A 171 -1.40 -18.71 -39.78
C GLN A 171 -0.43 -17.58 -40.15
N LYS A 172 -0.48 -17.11 -41.41
CA LYS A 172 0.40 -16.01 -41.88
C LYS A 172 0.13 -14.70 -41.15
N THR A 173 -1.15 -14.36 -40.99
CA THR A 173 -1.56 -13.11 -40.33
C THR A 173 -1.23 -13.15 -38.85
N TYR A 174 -1.41 -14.29 -38.18
CA TYR A 174 -1.04 -14.46 -36.77
C TYR A 174 0.48 -14.40 -36.55
N GLN A 175 1.30 -14.98 -37.44
CA GLN A 175 2.76 -14.83 -37.38
C GLN A 175 3.21 -13.37 -37.51
N LYS A 176 2.53 -12.59 -38.35
CA LYS A 176 2.76 -11.15 -38.46
C LYS A 176 2.33 -10.43 -37.18
N LEU A 177 1.14 -10.75 -36.67
CA LEU A 177 0.60 -10.16 -35.43
C LEU A 177 1.53 -10.41 -34.24
N GLY A 178 2.09 -11.62 -34.10
CA GLY A 178 3.03 -11.95 -33.03
C GLY A 178 4.28 -11.07 -33.03
N LYS A 179 4.87 -10.81 -34.20
CA LYS A 179 6.02 -9.88 -34.32
C LYS A 179 5.65 -8.44 -33.98
N GLU A 180 4.46 -8.00 -34.39
CA GLU A 180 3.96 -6.66 -34.05
C GLU A 180 3.67 -6.54 -32.54
N LEU A 181 3.15 -7.60 -31.91
CA LEU A 181 2.91 -7.68 -30.48
C LEU A 181 4.20 -7.58 -29.66
N GLU A 182 5.26 -8.29 -30.05
CA GLU A 182 6.56 -8.24 -29.36
C GLU A 182 7.14 -6.82 -29.37
N ASN A 183 7.08 -6.14 -30.51
CA ASN A 183 7.55 -4.76 -30.64
C ASN A 183 6.70 -3.77 -29.83
N LEU A 184 5.38 -3.89 -29.92
CA LEU A 184 4.44 -3.07 -29.15
C LEU A 184 4.64 -3.27 -27.65
N ASP A 185 4.77 -4.51 -27.21
CA ASP A 185 4.98 -4.86 -25.80
C ASP A 185 6.27 -4.25 -25.24
N TYR A 186 7.35 -4.31 -26.02
CA TYR A 186 8.64 -3.74 -25.64
C TYR A 186 8.57 -2.22 -25.47
N LEU A 187 7.95 -1.51 -26.42
CA LEU A 187 7.81 -0.06 -26.35
C LEU A 187 6.86 0.37 -25.23
N ALA A 188 5.74 -0.32 -25.08
CA ALA A 188 4.78 -0.08 -23.99
C ALA A 188 5.42 -0.34 -22.62
N PHE A 189 6.27 -1.36 -22.48
CA PHE A 189 7.03 -1.62 -21.25
C PHE A 189 8.01 -0.50 -20.91
N LYS A 190 8.74 0.01 -21.91
CA LYS A 190 9.66 1.13 -21.72
C LYS A 190 8.89 2.37 -21.23
N ARG A 191 7.75 2.68 -21.86
CA ARG A 191 6.88 3.78 -21.44
C ARG A 191 6.33 3.59 -20.03
N GLN A 192 5.86 2.39 -19.70
CA GLN A 192 5.38 2.02 -18.36
C GLN A 192 6.43 2.24 -17.27
N GLN A 193 7.72 2.01 -17.53
CA GLN A 193 8.76 2.26 -16.54
C GLN A 193 9.10 3.74 -16.40
N ASP A 194 8.91 4.51 -17.46
CA ASP A 194 9.34 5.91 -17.54
C ASP A 194 8.28 6.90 -17.04
N LEU A 195 6.99 6.54 -17.09
CA LEU A 195 5.90 7.38 -16.59
C LEU A 195 5.98 7.63 -15.07
N LYS A 196 5.67 8.85 -14.65
CA LYS A 196 5.66 9.25 -13.22
C LYS A 196 4.38 8.83 -12.48
N SER A 197 3.24 8.83 -13.16
CA SER A 197 1.94 8.53 -12.55
C SER A 197 1.79 7.03 -12.31
N PRO A 198 1.64 6.55 -11.05
CA PRO A 198 1.49 5.12 -10.77
C PRO A 198 0.26 4.53 -11.48
N ASN A 199 -0.88 5.23 -11.48
CA ASN A 199 -2.11 4.76 -12.12
C ASN A 199 -1.92 4.50 -13.63
N GLN A 200 -1.21 5.38 -14.35
CA GLN A 200 -0.96 5.18 -15.79
C GLN A 200 -0.01 4.01 -16.05
N ARG A 201 0.95 3.78 -15.15
CA ARG A 201 1.82 2.60 -15.22
C ARG A 201 1.00 1.32 -15.03
N ASP A 202 0.03 1.36 -14.14
CA ASP A 202 -0.86 0.23 -13.86
C ASP A 202 -1.81 -0.05 -15.02
N GLU A 203 -2.40 0.98 -15.61
CA GLU A 203 -3.23 0.89 -16.82
C GLU A 203 -2.47 0.26 -17.99
N ILE A 204 -1.25 0.75 -18.30
CA ILE A 204 -0.44 0.18 -19.39
C ILE A 204 -0.07 -1.27 -19.08
N ALA A 205 0.25 -1.61 -17.84
CA ALA A 205 0.61 -2.97 -17.48
C ALA A 205 -0.55 -3.95 -17.65
N GLY A 206 -1.73 -3.60 -17.15
CA GLY A 206 -2.95 -4.42 -17.29
C GLY A 206 -3.31 -4.62 -18.77
N ALA A 207 -3.27 -3.55 -19.56
CA ALA A 207 -3.53 -3.63 -20.99
C ALA A 207 -2.51 -4.50 -21.75
N ARG A 208 -1.22 -4.42 -21.40
CA ARG A 208 -0.18 -5.30 -21.97
C ARG A 208 -0.40 -6.77 -21.63
N ALA A 209 -0.81 -7.06 -20.39
CA ALA A 209 -1.14 -8.42 -19.96
C ALA A 209 -2.33 -8.97 -20.75
N SER A 210 -3.42 -8.18 -20.85
CA SER A 210 -4.61 -8.52 -21.63
C SER A 210 -4.29 -8.83 -23.09
N LEU A 211 -3.45 -8.02 -23.76
CA LEU A 211 -3.05 -8.28 -25.15
C LEU A 211 -2.31 -9.62 -25.31
N LYS A 212 -1.43 -9.97 -24.37
CA LYS A 212 -0.66 -11.21 -24.41
C LYS A 212 -1.53 -12.44 -24.18
N GLU A 213 -2.50 -12.34 -23.27
CA GLU A 213 -3.44 -13.42 -22.97
C GLU A 213 -4.44 -13.64 -24.11
N ASN A 214 -5.00 -12.56 -24.63
CA ASN A 214 -6.07 -12.63 -25.64
C ASN A 214 -5.58 -12.97 -27.05
N SER A 215 -4.31 -12.69 -27.38
CA SER A 215 -3.75 -13.01 -28.71
C SER A 215 -3.80 -14.52 -29.08
N PRO A 216 -3.31 -15.46 -28.24
CA PRO A 216 -3.41 -16.89 -28.53
C PRO A 216 -4.85 -17.42 -28.46
N LEU A 217 -5.68 -16.89 -27.57
CA LEU A 217 -7.11 -17.21 -27.47
C LEU A 217 -7.82 -16.86 -28.79
N LEU A 218 -7.61 -15.64 -29.29
CA LEU A 218 -8.17 -15.17 -30.56
C LEU A 218 -7.77 -16.07 -31.72
N HIS A 219 -6.50 -16.49 -31.81
CA HIS A 219 -6.04 -17.41 -32.85
C HIS A 219 -6.80 -18.74 -32.81
N SER A 220 -6.97 -19.34 -31.63
CA SER A 220 -7.70 -20.60 -31.49
C SER A 220 -9.20 -20.45 -31.79
N ILE A 221 -9.82 -19.36 -31.34
CA ILE A 221 -11.24 -19.07 -31.61
C ILE A 221 -11.46 -18.82 -33.09
N CYS A 222 -10.61 -18.04 -33.75
CA CYS A 222 -10.67 -17.84 -35.21
C CYS A 222 -10.51 -19.18 -35.95
N SER A 223 -9.58 -20.04 -35.52
CA SER A 223 -9.42 -21.39 -36.09
C SER A 223 -10.68 -22.25 -35.90
N ALA A 224 -11.30 -22.20 -34.71
CA ALA A 224 -12.54 -22.90 -34.41
C ALA A 224 -13.73 -22.37 -35.26
N CYS A 225 -13.85 -21.05 -35.42
CA CYS A 225 -14.86 -20.41 -36.25
C CYS A 225 -14.72 -20.75 -37.75
N LEU A 226 -13.50 -20.98 -38.23
CA LEU A 226 -13.25 -21.42 -39.61
C LEU A 226 -13.68 -22.88 -39.84
N GLU A 227 -13.57 -23.73 -38.81
CA GLU A 227 -14.02 -25.12 -38.90
C GLU A 227 -15.53 -25.29 -38.64
N HIS A 228 -16.11 -24.48 -37.75
CA HIS A 228 -17.48 -24.61 -37.24
C HIS A 228 -18.21 -23.26 -37.25
N SER A 229 -18.46 -22.73 -38.45
CA SER A 229 -19.07 -21.40 -38.65
C SER A 229 -20.55 -21.31 -38.26
N ASP A 230 -21.17 -22.45 -37.99
CA ASP A 230 -22.57 -22.62 -37.58
C ASP A 230 -22.78 -22.46 -36.06
N VAL A 231 -21.71 -22.52 -35.27
CA VAL A 231 -21.78 -22.43 -33.80
C VAL A 231 -21.81 -20.97 -33.35
N ALA A 232 -22.96 -20.51 -32.84
CA ALA A 232 -23.16 -19.13 -32.41
C ALA A 232 -22.28 -18.72 -31.21
N SER A 233 -22.03 -19.63 -30.27
CA SER A 233 -21.21 -19.34 -29.08
C SER A 233 -19.75 -19.03 -29.43
N LEU A 234 -19.19 -19.64 -30.48
CA LEU A 234 -17.84 -19.31 -30.96
C LEU A 234 -17.75 -17.90 -31.54
N LYS A 235 -18.81 -17.43 -32.22
CA LYS A 235 -18.88 -16.05 -32.72
C LYS A 235 -18.96 -15.06 -31.57
N ALA A 236 -19.80 -15.35 -30.57
CA ALA A 236 -19.88 -14.53 -29.36
C ALA A 236 -18.52 -14.43 -28.64
N SER A 237 -17.84 -15.57 -28.42
CA SER A 237 -16.48 -15.58 -27.85
C SER A 237 -15.48 -14.79 -28.69
N LYS A 238 -15.57 -14.86 -30.02
CA LYS A 238 -14.70 -14.09 -30.92
C LYS A 238 -14.91 -12.59 -30.76
N ASP A 239 -16.17 -12.15 -30.71
CA ASP A 239 -16.51 -10.74 -30.60
C ASP A 239 -16.05 -10.16 -29.25
N THR A 240 -16.25 -10.89 -28.14
CA THR A 240 -15.77 -10.49 -26.81
C THR A 240 -14.25 -10.35 -26.75
N VAL A 241 -13.49 -11.35 -27.22
CA VAL A 241 -12.01 -11.28 -27.23
C VAL A 241 -11.53 -10.13 -28.14
N CYS A 242 -12.25 -9.85 -29.23
CA CYS A 242 -11.93 -8.71 -30.08
C CYS A 242 -12.17 -7.36 -29.37
N GLU A 243 -13.26 -7.23 -28.60
CA GLU A 243 -13.54 -6.04 -27.79
C GLU A 243 -12.49 -5.84 -26.70
N GLU A 244 -12.06 -6.89 -26.01
CA GLU A 244 -11.01 -6.82 -24.99
C GLU A 244 -9.66 -6.36 -25.57
N ILE A 245 -9.26 -6.91 -26.72
CA ILE A 245 -8.04 -6.47 -27.42
C ILE A 245 -8.16 -5.00 -27.83
N HIS A 246 -9.32 -4.58 -28.34
CA HIS A 246 -9.53 -3.19 -28.73
C HIS A 246 -9.45 -2.23 -27.52
N ASN A 247 -10.07 -2.61 -26.40
CA ASN A 247 -10.01 -1.86 -25.15
C ASN A 247 -8.58 -1.75 -24.63
N ALA A 248 -7.81 -2.84 -24.66
CA ALA A 248 -6.41 -2.82 -24.24
C ALA A 248 -5.55 -1.88 -25.11
N LEU A 249 -5.75 -1.86 -26.43
CA LEU A 249 -5.06 -0.91 -27.31
C LEU A 249 -5.43 0.54 -27.01
N ASN A 250 -6.70 0.83 -26.73
CA ASN A 250 -7.17 2.16 -26.34
C ASN A 250 -6.57 2.60 -25.00
N VAL A 251 -6.46 1.70 -24.02
CA VAL A 251 -5.82 1.97 -22.73
C VAL A 251 -4.33 2.29 -22.91
N ILE A 252 -3.58 1.48 -23.68
CA ILE A 252 -2.17 1.78 -23.99
C ILE A 252 -2.04 3.14 -24.66
N SER A 253 -2.90 3.44 -25.63
CA SER A 253 -2.90 4.71 -26.36
C SER A 253 -3.13 5.91 -25.43
N ASN A 254 -4.18 5.85 -24.60
CA ASN A 254 -4.59 6.97 -23.75
C ASN A 254 -3.61 7.18 -22.58
N ALA A 255 -3.24 6.11 -21.88
CA ALA A 255 -2.32 6.18 -20.76
C ALA A 255 -0.93 6.67 -21.17
N SER A 256 -0.45 6.27 -22.35
CA SER A 256 0.86 6.72 -22.88
C SER A 256 0.90 8.21 -23.21
N GLN A 257 -0.24 8.78 -23.59
CA GLN A 257 -0.46 10.20 -23.85
C GLN A 257 -0.82 10.98 -22.57
N GLY A 258 -0.83 10.35 -21.40
CA GLY A 258 -1.19 11.02 -20.17
C GLY A 258 -2.68 11.41 -20.08
N ILE A 259 -3.52 10.94 -21.01
CA ILE A 259 -4.97 11.15 -21.00
C ILE A 259 -5.52 10.19 -19.95
N GLN A 260 -6.05 10.74 -18.86
CA GLN A 260 -6.73 9.93 -17.86
C GLN A 260 -7.94 9.26 -18.49
N ASN A 261 -7.90 7.94 -18.62
CA ASN A 261 -9.10 7.16 -18.92
C ASN A 261 -10.02 7.25 -17.70
N MET A 262 -10.97 8.18 -17.73
CA MET A 262 -12.09 8.23 -16.79
C MET A 262 -13.09 7.09 -17.08
N LEU A 263 -12.62 5.84 -17.17
CA LEU A 263 -13.49 4.68 -17.28
C LEU A 263 -14.15 4.35 -15.94
N VAL A 264 -13.57 4.82 -14.85
CA VAL A 264 -14.20 4.84 -13.55
C VAL A 264 -14.18 6.33 -13.15
N PRO A 265 -15.34 7.00 -12.98
CA PRO A 265 -15.35 8.21 -12.14
C PRO A 265 -14.55 7.85 -10.90
N PRO A 266 -13.72 8.71 -10.29
CA PRO A 266 -13.19 8.38 -8.97
C PRO A 266 -14.43 8.02 -8.13
N GLU A 267 -14.67 6.72 -7.89
CA GLU A 267 -15.80 6.25 -7.12
C GLU A 267 -15.67 7.07 -5.86
N SER A 268 -16.64 7.95 -5.63
CA SER A 268 -16.54 9.02 -4.66
C SER A 268 -16.21 8.35 -3.34
N LYS A 269 -14.92 8.31 -2.97
CA LYS A 269 -14.31 7.41 -1.96
C LYS A 269 -15.42 6.71 -1.20
N ALA A 270 -15.94 5.60 -1.74
CA ALA A 270 -17.07 4.96 -1.09
C ALA A 270 -16.48 4.52 0.23
N ALA A 271 -16.77 5.27 1.30
CA ALA A 271 -16.17 5.07 2.59
C ALA A 271 -16.47 3.62 2.93
N THR A 272 -15.43 2.79 2.91
CA THR A 272 -15.58 1.37 3.19
C THR A 272 -16.18 1.26 4.58
N LEU A 273 -16.86 0.16 4.88
CA LEU A 273 -17.39 -0.05 6.22
C LEU A 273 -16.27 0.06 7.27
N GLY A 274 -15.06 -0.43 6.94
CA GLY A 274 -13.83 -0.24 7.71
C GLY A 274 -13.50 1.25 7.94
N SER A 275 -13.43 2.07 6.89
CA SER A 275 -13.14 3.50 7.05
C SER A 275 -14.26 4.25 7.77
N ALA A 276 -15.52 3.84 7.61
CA ALA A 276 -16.65 4.43 8.33
C ALA A 276 -16.58 4.15 9.84
N LEU A 277 -16.16 2.94 10.24
CA LEU A 277 -15.90 2.58 11.63
C LEU A 277 -14.73 3.38 12.22
N ASP A 278 -13.64 3.55 11.48
CA ASP A 278 -12.49 4.37 11.89
C ASP A 278 -12.89 5.86 12.04
N GLU A 279 -13.67 6.38 11.09
CA GLU A 279 -14.20 7.74 11.16
C GLU A 279 -15.12 7.92 12.37
N LEU A 280 -15.95 6.93 12.71
CA LEU A 280 -16.81 6.98 13.89
C LEU A 280 -15.98 7.05 15.18
N GLU A 281 -14.94 6.21 15.33
CA GLU A 281 -14.05 6.22 16.50
C GLU A 281 -13.35 7.58 16.68
N ASN A 282 -12.93 8.20 15.58
CA ASN A 282 -12.33 9.53 15.61
C ASN A 282 -13.35 10.63 15.97
N LEU A 283 -14.62 10.48 15.54
CA LEU A 283 -15.68 11.45 15.78
C LEU A 283 -16.31 11.37 17.17
N ILE A 284 -16.17 10.24 17.88
CA ILE A 284 -16.75 10.04 19.22
C ILE A 284 -16.03 10.90 20.29
N VAL A 285 -14.77 11.26 20.08
CA VAL A 285 -13.94 12.00 21.06
C VAL A 285 -14.01 13.51 20.79
N LEU A 286 -15.09 14.16 21.22
CA LEU A 286 -15.34 15.59 21.01
C LEU A 286 -14.95 16.45 22.23
N ASP A 287 -14.57 17.72 22.00
CA ASP A 287 -14.38 18.68 23.10
C ASP A 287 -15.75 19.10 23.67
N PRO A 288 -16.05 18.84 24.96
CA PRO A 288 -17.33 19.22 25.57
C PRO A 288 -17.68 20.71 25.45
N LEU A 289 -16.69 21.58 25.21
CA LEU A 289 -16.88 23.03 25.07
C LEU A 289 -17.33 23.46 23.68
N THR A 290 -17.16 22.62 22.66
CA THR A 290 -17.54 22.91 21.26
C THR A 290 -18.82 22.21 20.82
N VAL A 291 -19.44 21.42 21.70
CA VAL A 291 -20.56 20.53 21.39
C VAL A 291 -21.88 21.29 21.42
N THR A 292 -22.46 21.53 20.25
CA THR A 292 -23.87 21.93 20.07
C THR A 292 -24.71 20.68 19.76
N GLU A 293 -25.79 20.47 20.52
CA GLU A 293 -26.68 19.30 20.37
C GLU A 293 -27.26 19.18 18.96
N GLU A 294 -27.60 20.32 18.36
CA GLU A 294 -28.27 20.42 17.06
C GLU A 294 -27.42 19.92 15.88
N GLU A 295 -26.09 19.88 16.02
CA GLU A 295 -25.17 19.47 14.94
C GLU A 295 -24.61 18.05 15.15
N ILE A 296 -24.33 17.65 16.41
CA ILE A 296 -23.58 16.42 16.69
C ILE A 296 -24.47 15.18 16.71
N ARG A 297 -25.65 15.26 17.32
CA ARG A 297 -26.61 14.14 17.37
C ARG A 297 -26.96 13.63 15.97
N PRO A 298 -27.45 14.46 15.02
CA PRO A 298 -27.78 13.98 13.68
C PRO A 298 -26.57 13.48 12.90
N SER A 299 -25.37 14.02 13.16
CA SER A 299 -24.13 13.57 12.50
C SER A 299 -23.72 12.17 12.96
N LEU A 300 -23.67 11.92 14.27
CA LEU A 300 -23.28 10.62 14.84
C LEU A 300 -24.34 9.55 14.55
N GLU A 301 -25.64 9.86 14.69
CA GLU A 301 -26.72 8.92 14.38
C GLU A 301 -26.73 8.55 12.89
N LYS A 302 -26.61 9.53 11.99
CA LYS A 302 -26.54 9.27 10.55
C LYS A 302 -25.34 8.38 10.19
N ARG A 303 -24.19 8.63 10.80
CA ARG A 303 -22.98 7.83 10.57
C ARG A 303 -23.11 6.42 11.12
N LEU A 304 -23.67 6.27 12.32
CA LEU A 304 -23.91 4.96 12.90
C LEU A 304 -24.91 4.14 12.08
N GLU A 305 -26.00 4.74 11.63
CA GLU A 305 -26.99 4.05 10.80
C GLU A 305 -26.42 3.65 9.42
N ALA A 306 -25.48 4.43 8.86
CA ALA A 306 -24.75 4.01 7.67
C ALA A 306 -23.87 2.78 7.91
N ILE A 307 -23.17 2.72 9.06
CA ILE A 307 -22.38 1.55 9.47
C ILE A 307 -23.29 0.33 9.67
N ILE A 308 -24.41 0.51 10.36
CA ILE A 308 -25.39 -0.56 10.61
C ILE A 308 -26.01 -1.06 9.32
N SER A 309 -26.30 -0.17 8.36
CA SER A 309 -26.79 -0.55 7.03
C SER A 309 -25.75 -1.40 6.29
N GLY A 310 -24.47 -1.04 6.37
CA GLY A 310 -23.38 -1.86 5.82
C GLY A 310 -23.23 -3.21 6.51
N ALA A 311 -23.32 -3.25 7.84
CA ALA A 311 -23.30 -4.48 8.62
C ALA A 311 -24.51 -5.39 8.34
N ALA A 312 -25.68 -4.81 8.07
CA ALA A 312 -26.89 -5.55 7.71
C ALA A 312 -26.74 -6.27 6.37
N LEU A 313 -26.15 -5.64 5.36
CA LEU A 313 -25.86 -6.29 4.07
C LEU A 313 -25.00 -7.55 4.25
N LEU A 314 -24.04 -7.51 5.18
CA LEU A 314 -23.22 -8.66 5.51
C LEU A 314 -24.02 -9.71 6.28
N ALA A 315 -24.82 -9.30 7.29
CA ALA A 315 -25.66 -10.22 8.06
C ALA A 315 -26.72 -10.93 7.22
N ASP A 316 -27.28 -10.24 6.21
CA ASP A 316 -28.32 -10.73 5.32
C ASP A 316 -27.77 -11.46 4.08
N SER A 317 -26.44 -11.51 3.89
CA SER A 317 -25.82 -12.26 2.80
C SER A 317 -26.15 -13.74 2.91
N SER A 318 -26.41 -14.38 1.76
CA SER A 318 -26.69 -15.82 1.65
C SER A 318 -25.55 -16.71 2.15
N CYS A 319 -24.34 -16.17 2.24
CA CYS A 319 -23.16 -16.89 2.73
C CYS A 319 -23.01 -16.83 4.25
N THR A 320 -23.78 -15.99 4.95
CA THR A 320 -23.63 -15.75 6.38
C THR A 320 -24.33 -16.83 7.19
N ARG A 321 -23.56 -17.48 8.06
CA ARG A 321 -24.09 -18.47 9.00
C ARG A 321 -25.02 -17.80 10.02
N ASP A 322 -26.07 -18.51 10.43
CA ASP A 322 -27.09 -17.98 11.37
C ASP A 322 -26.48 -17.46 12.68
N PHE A 323 -25.48 -18.16 13.20
CA PHE A 323 -24.74 -17.74 14.40
C PHE A 323 -24.07 -16.36 14.25
N HIS A 324 -23.42 -16.11 13.10
CA HIS A 324 -22.79 -14.82 12.82
C HIS A 324 -23.85 -13.74 12.58
N ARG A 325 -24.92 -14.05 11.86
CA ARG A 325 -26.06 -13.16 11.63
C ARG A 325 -26.64 -12.64 12.96
N GLU A 326 -26.93 -13.55 13.90
CA GLU A 326 -27.46 -13.17 15.21
C GLU A 326 -26.47 -12.33 16.03
N ARG A 327 -25.17 -12.67 16.02
CA ARG A 327 -24.13 -11.89 16.70
C ARG A 327 -23.97 -10.49 16.14
N ILE A 328 -23.99 -10.33 14.81
CA ILE A 328 -23.91 -9.01 14.17
C ILE A 328 -25.13 -8.18 14.55
N ILE A 329 -26.34 -8.75 14.51
CA ILE A 329 -27.57 -8.05 14.91
C ILE A 329 -27.47 -7.61 16.39
N ALA A 330 -26.98 -8.48 17.28
CA ALA A 330 -26.79 -8.16 18.68
C ALA A 330 -25.80 -7.00 18.89
N GLU A 331 -24.64 -7.02 18.22
CA GLU A 331 -23.66 -5.92 18.32
C GLU A 331 -24.17 -4.63 17.68
N CYS A 332 -24.92 -4.69 16.58
CA CYS A 332 -25.61 -3.53 16.01
C CYS A 332 -26.60 -2.90 17.00
N ASN A 333 -27.31 -3.70 17.80
CA ASN A 333 -28.18 -3.19 18.85
C ASN A 333 -27.36 -2.62 20.02
N ALA A 334 -26.27 -3.27 20.41
CA ALA A 334 -25.40 -2.82 21.49
C ALA A 334 -24.71 -1.48 21.18
N ILE A 335 -24.22 -1.28 19.95
CA ILE A 335 -23.61 -0.01 19.53
C ILE A 335 -24.64 1.12 19.43
N ARG A 336 -25.89 0.85 19.03
CA ARG A 336 -26.98 1.83 19.10
C ARG A 336 -27.23 2.28 20.53
N GLN A 337 -27.32 1.34 21.47
CA GLN A 337 -27.52 1.66 22.88
C GLN A 337 -26.34 2.47 23.45
N ALA A 338 -25.11 2.05 23.16
CA ALA A 338 -23.91 2.76 23.61
C ALA A 338 -23.85 4.21 23.09
N LEU A 339 -24.31 4.46 21.85
CA LEU A 339 -24.42 5.82 21.32
C LEU A 339 -25.45 6.66 22.08
N GLN A 340 -26.62 6.09 22.41
CA GLN A 340 -27.66 6.82 23.16
C GLN A 340 -27.19 7.16 24.59
N ASP A 341 -26.47 6.25 25.23
CA ASP A 341 -25.86 6.48 26.55
C ASP A 341 -24.79 7.58 26.46
N LEU A 342 -23.94 7.54 25.43
CA LEU A 342 -22.91 8.55 25.17
C LEU A 342 -23.52 9.95 24.93
N LEU A 343 -24.55 10.05 24.09
CA LEU A 343 -25.26 11.30 23.83
C LEU A 343 -25.88 11.87 25.12
N SER A 344 -26.42 10.99 25.96
CA SER A 344 -26.97 11.36 27.28
C SER A 344 -25.91 11.93 28.21
N GLU A 345 -24.72 11.32 28.26
CA GLU A 345 -23.61 11.83 29.07
C GLU A 345 -23.01 13.13 28.51
N TYR A 346 -22.99 13.32 27.19
CA TYR A 346 -22.61 14.61 26.60
C TYR A 346 -23.59 15.73 27.00
N MET A 347 -24.90 15.44 27.05
CA MET A 347 -25.90 16.40 27.56
C MET A 347 -25.65 16.74 29.03
N ASN A 348 -25.39 15.72 29.87
CA ASN A 348 -25.08 15.90 31.30
C ASN A 348 -23.77 16.67 31.56
N ASN A 349 -22.86 16.67 30.59
CA ASN A 349 -21.57 17.34 30.67
C ASN A 349 -21.51 18.69 29.92
N SER A 350 -22.62 19.15 29.35
CA SER A 350 -22.70 20.42 28.63
C SER A 350 -22.37 21.62 29.52
N GLY A 351 -21.55 22.55 29.01
CA GLY A 351 -21.13 23.77 29.73
C GLY A 351 -20.02 23.58 30.78
N LYS A 352 -19.49 22.36 30.95
CA LYS A 352 -18.37 22.08 31.86
C LYS A 352 -17.03 22.12 31.12
N LYS A 353 -16.00 22.68 31.77
CA LYS A 353 -14.65 22.85 31.20
C LYS A 353 -13.81 21.57 31.17
N GLU A 354 -14.16 20.58 31.98
CA GLU A 354 -13.48 19.29 32.06
C GLU A 354 -14.48 18.15 31.79
N ARG A 355 -14.00 17.07 31.17
CA ARG A 355 -14.79 15.85 30.94
C ARG A 355 -15.10 15.17 32.28
N SER A 356 -16.36 14.81 32.52
CA SER A 356 -16.69 13.97 33.68
C SER A 356 -16.11 12.56 33.51
N ASN A 357 -15.86 11.88 34.63
CA ASN A 357 -15.46 10.47 34.59
C ASN A 357 -16.53 9.59 33.93
N THR A 358 -17.81 9.93 34.11
CA THR A 358 -18.94 9.22 33.48
C THR A 358 -18.93 9.37 31.95
N LEU A 359 -18.59 10.55 31.43
CA LEU A 359 -18.43 10.78 30.01
C LEU A 359 -17.24 9.99 29.44
N ASN A 360 -16.11 9.95 30.15
CA ASN A 360 -14.96 9.14 29.71
C ASN A 360 -15.32 7.64 29.65
N ILE A 361 -16.06 7.12 30.65
CA ILE A 361 -16.54 5.72 30.65
C ILE A 361 -17.49 5.48 29.47
N ALA A 362 -18.39 6.41 29.15
CA ALA A 362 -19.30 6.27 28.01
C ALA A 362 -18.55 6.31 26.67
N ILE A 363 -17.52 7.15 26.53
CA ILE A 363 -16.63 7.18 25.37
C ILE A 363 -15.90 5.84 25.23
N ASP A 364 -15.30 5.34 26.31
CA ASP A 364 -14.57 4.07 26.31
C ASP A 364 -15.50 2.89 25.95
N ASN A 365 -16.72 2.88 26.49
CA ASN A 365 -17.74 1.87 26.16
C ASN A 365 -18.15 1.94 24.68
N MET A 366 -18.34 3.14 24.13
CA MET A 366 -18.64 3.31 22.71
C MET A 366 -17.48 2.82 21.83
N CYS A 367 -16.24 3.19 22.15
CA CYS A 367 -15.04 2.70 21.45
C CYS A 367 -14.89 1.18 21.56
N LYS A 368 -15.24 0.58 22.71
CA LYS A 368 -15.27 -0.88 22.87
C LYS A 368 -16.32 -1.51 21.97
N LYS A 369 -17.54 -0.96 21.92
CA LYS A 369 -18.62 -1.51 21.10
C LYS A 369 -18.41 -1.37 19.60
N THR A 370 -17.74 -0.31 19.16
CA THR A 370 -17.29 -0.19 17.76
C THR A 370 -16.26 -1.28 17.40
N ARG A 371 -15.32 -1.58 18.31
CA ARG A 371 -14.34 -2.68 18.14
C ARG A 371 -15.00 -4.05 18.15
N ASP A 372 -15.95 -4.31 19.06
CA ASP A 372 -16.72 -5.56 19.11
C ASP A 372 -17.44 -5.82 17.78
N LEU A 373 -18.15 -4.83 17.25
CA LEU A 373 -18.83 -4.92 15.96
C LEU A 373 -17.83 -5.16 14.82
N ARG A 374 -16.73 -4.38 14.76
CA ARG A 374 -15.66 -4.55 13.76
C ARG A 374 -15.13 -5.99 13.76
N ARG A 375 -14.90 -6.56 14.95
CA ARG A 375 -14.42 -7.93 15.14
C ARG A 375 -15.43 -8.98 14.67
N GLN A 376 -16.72 -8.83 14.97
CA GLN A 376 -17.75 -9.76 14.48
C GLN A 376 -17.88 -9.70 12.95
N LEU A 377 -17.80 -8.51 12.35
CA LEU A 377 -17.81 -8.34 10.90
C LEU A 377 -16.59 -9.00 10.25
N ARG A 378 -15.38 -8.81 10.79
CA ARG A 378 -14.16 -9.49 10.31
C ARG A 378 -14.32 -11.01 10.36
N LYS A 379 -14.77 -11.57 11.49
CA LYS A 379 -14.99 -13.02 11.63
C LYS A 379 -15.98 -13.55 10.59
N ALA A 380 -17.11 -12.87 10.40
CA ALA A 380 -18.10 -13.30 9.41
C ALA A 380 -17.58 -13.25 7.96
N ILE A 381 -16.74 -12.28 7.61
CA ILE A 381 -16.07 -12.24 6.29
C ILE A 381 -15.08 -13.39 6.15
N ILE A 382 -14.27 -13.66 7.18
CA ILE A 382 -13.32 -14.77 7.13
C ILE A 382 -14.04 -16.10 7.04
N ASP A 383 -15.19 -16.26 7.69
CA ASP A 383 -16.07 -17.43 7.50
C ASP A 383 -16.46 -17.59 6.03
N HIS A 384 -16.90 -16.50 5.38
CA HIS A 384 -17.22 -16.51 3.94
C HIS A 384 -16.03 -16.88 3.07
N VAL A 385 -14.84 -16.34 3.36
CA VAL A 385 -13.58 -16.62 2.64
C VAL A 385 -13.21 -18.09 2.81
N SER A 386 -13.28 -18.61 4.03
CA SER A 386 -12.94 -20.00 4.36
C SER A 386 -13.85 -21.00 3.65
N ASP A 387 -15.15 -20.71 3.56
CA ASP A 387 -16.14 -21.59 2.92
C ASP A 387 -16.17 -21.44 1.40
N SER A 388 -16.19 -20.21 0.88
CA SER A 388 -16.37 -19.97 -0.56
C SER A 388 -15.12 -20.27 -1.37
N PHE A 389 -13.92 -20.07 -0.79
CA PHE A 389 -12.66 -20.31 -1.48
C PHE A 389 -12.05 -21.69 -1.20
N LEU A 390 -12.83 -22.61 -0.64
CA LEU A 390 -12.43 -24.00 -0.45
C LEU A 390 -12.43 -24.78 -1.78
N ASP A 391 -13.56 -24.75 -2.50
CA ASP A 391 -13.78 -25.48 -3.74
C ASP A 391 -14.04 -24.53 -4.93
N THR A 392 -12.97 -23.95 -5.47
CA THR A 392 -13.06 -22.93 -6.55
C THR A 392 -13.10 -23.51 -7.97
N THR A 393 -12.81 -24.80 -8.14
CA THR A 393 -12.63 -25.44 -9.47
C THR A 393 -13.69 -26.49 -9.80
N VAL A 394 -14.37 -27.06 -8.81
CA VAL A 394 -15.31 -28.18 -9.01
C VAL A 394 -16.47 -27.82 -9.97
N PRO A 395 -17.16 -26.68 -9.82
CA PRO A 395 -18.25 -26.32 -10.75
C PRO A 395 -17.78 -26.19 -12.21
N LEU A 396 -16.56 -25.71 -12.44
CA LEU A 396 -15.96 -25.63 -13.76
C LEU A 396 -15.66 -27.02 -14.34
N LEU A 397 -15.10 -27.93 -13.54
CA LEU A 397 -14.78 -29.28 -13.99
C LEU A 397 -16.03 -30.07 -14.38
N VAL A 398 -17.11 -29.95 -13.59
CA VAL A 398 -18.41 -30.57 -13.90
C VAL A 398 -18.99 -30.01 -15.19
N LEU A 399 -18.93 -28.68 -15.38
CA LEU A 399 -19.36 -28.03 -16.63
C LEU A 399 -18.56 -28.51 -17.85
N ILE A 400 -17.24 -28.62 -17.73
CA ILE A 400 -16.35 -29.12 -18.80
C ILE A 400 -16.67 -30.57 -19.13
N GLU A 401 -16.88 -31.42 -18.12
CA GLU A 401 -17.16 -32.83 -18.33
C GLU A 401 -18.52 -33.05 -18.99
N ALA A 402 -19.55 -32.28 -18.61
CA ALA A 402 -20.82 -32.26 -19.32
C ALA A 402 -20.66 -31.84 -20.79
N ALA A 403 -19.84 -30.82 -21.06
CA ALA A 403 -19.52 -30.35 -22.41
C ALA A 403 -18.77 -31.39 -23.24
N LYS A 404 -17.77 -32.08 -22.69
CA LYS A 404 -17.03 -33.16 -23.37
C LYS A 404 -17.93 -34.30 -23.80
N ASN A 405 -18.96 -34.60 -23.01
CA ASN A 405 -19.94 -35.65 -23.28
C ASN A 405 -21.08 -35.20 -24.20
N GLY A 406 -21.11 -33.92 -24.63
CA GLY A 406 -22.16 -33.40 -25.53
C GLY A 406 -23.55 -33.32 -24.89
N ARG A 407 -23.63 -33.18 -23.56
CA ARG A 407 -24.90 -33.16 -22.82
C ARG A 407 -25.51 -31.75 -22.81
N GLU A 408 -25.97 -31.27 -23.98
CA GLU A 408 -26.45 -29.89 -24.18
C GLU A 408 -27.55 -29.43 -23.20
N LYS A 409 -28.42 -30.36 -22.75
CA LYS A 409 -29.51 -30.03 -21.80
C LYS A 409 -28.98 -29.75 -20.39
N GLU A 410 -28.03 -30.56 -19.92
CA GLU A 410 -27.44 -30.46 -18.58
C GLU A 410 -26.47 -29.27 -18.47
N ILE A 411 -25.86 -28.87 -19.59
CA ILE A 411 -24.93 -27.73 -19.61
C ILE A 411 -25.59 -26.42 -19.20
N LYS A 412 -26.88 -26.23 -19.48
CA LYS A 412 -27.59 -25.03 -19.03
C LYS A 412 -27.67 -24.96 -17.51
N GLU A 413 -27.92 -26.09 -16.87
CA GLU A 413 -28.00 -26.22 -15.41
C GLU A 413 -26.61 -26.03 -14.79
N TYR A 414 -25.60 -26.75 -15.28
CA TYR A 414 -24.22 -26.60 -14.80
C TYR A 414 -23.64 -25.21 -15.07
N ALA A 415 -24.02 -24.54 -16.16
CA ALA A 415 -23.62 -23.16 -16.41
C ALA A 415 -24.28 -22.18 -15.42
N SER A 416 -25.51 -22.45 -14.98
CA SER A 416 -26.17 -21.67 -13.93
C SER A 416 -25.44 -21.84 -12.59
N ILE A 417 -25.11 -23.09 -12.23
CA ILE A 417 -24.37 -23.41 -11.00
C ILE A 417 -22.98 -22.74 -11.02
N PHE A 418 -22.26 -22.83 -12.14
CA PHE A 418 -20.97 -22.17 -12.29
C PHE A 418 -21.07 -20.65 -12.15
N ARG A 419 -22.08 -20.03 -12.78
CA ARG A 419 -22.31 -18.58 -12.67
C ARG A 419 -22.65 -18.14 -11.25
N GLU A 420 -23.52 -18.87 -10.57
CA GLU A 420 -23.89 -18.59 -9.19
C GLU A 420 -22.67 -18.70 -8.26
N HIS A 421 -21.85 -19.74 -8.44
CA HIS A 421 -20.60 -19.89 -7.72
C HIS A 421 -19.64 -18.72 -7.99
N THR A 422 -19.46 -18.30 -9.24
CA THR A 422 -18.67 -17.12 -9.59
C THR A 422 -19.18 -15.84 -8.92
N SER A 423 -20.50 -15.62 -8.93
CA SER A 423 -21.12 -14.47 -8.26
C SER A 423 -20.83 -14.49 -6.76
N ARG A 424 -20.85 -15.67 -6.14
CA ARG A 424 -20.51 -15.84 -4.72
C ARG A 424 -19.05 -15.48 -4.44
N LEU A 425 -18.11 -15.95 -5.27
CA LEU A 425 -16.69 -15.62 -5.12
C LEU A 425 -16.45 -14.10 -5.18
N ILE A 426 -17.11 -13.43 -6.13
CA ILE A 426 -17.04 -11.97 -6.30
C ILE A 426 -17.69 -11.23 -5.11
N GLU A 427 -18.83 -11.70 -4.63
CA GLU A 427 -19.51 -11.15 -3.45
C GLU A 427 -18.60 -11.19 -2.22
N VAL A 428 -18.00 -12.34 -1.92
CA VAL A 428 -17.08 -12.53 -0.79
C VAL A 428 -15.85 -11.63 -0.91
N ALA A 429 -15.27 -11.50 -2.11
CA ALA A 429 -14.15 -10.60 -2.35
C ALA A 429 -14.50 -9.12 -2.10
N ASN A 430 -15.70 -8.69 -2.52
CA ASN A 430 -16.20 -7.34 -2.27
C ASN A 430 -16.52 -7.09 -0.79
N LEU A 431 -17.05 -8.09 -0.08
CA LEU A 431 -17.25 -8.02 1.37
C LEU A 431 -15.91 -7.86 2.10
N ALA A 432 -14.86 -8.60 1.72
CA ALA A 432 -13.51 -8.41 2.25
C ALA A 432 -12.98 -6.99 2.00
N CYS A 433 -13.20 -6.43 0.80
CA CYS A 433 -12.85 -5.04 0.50
C CYS A 433 -13.57 -4.02 1.40
N SER A 434 -14.82 -4.31 1.79
CA SER A 434 -15.61 -3.39 2.61
C SER A 434 -15.04 -3.17 4.02
N MET A 435 -14.30 -4.15 4.56
CA MET A 435 -13.70 -4.05 5.90
C MET A 435 -12.21 -3.72 5.90
N SER A 436 -11.56 -3.77 4.73
CA SER A 436 -10.15 -3.42 4.61
C SER A 436 -9.94 -1.90 4.58
N THR A 437 -8.79 -1.48 5.11
CA THR A 437 -8.26 -0.11 5.02
C THR A 437 -7.07 -0.02 4.06
N ASN A 438 -6.65 -1.15 3.46
CA ASN A 438 -5.55 -1.21 2.49
C ASN A 438 -6.05 -0.80 1.10
N GLU A 439 -5.92 0.49 0.76
CA GLU A 439 -6.38 1.04 -0.52
C GLU A 439 -5.79 0.33 -1.75
N ASP A 440 -4.51 -0.06 -1.70
CA ASP A 440 -3.86 -0.71 -2.84
C ASP A 440 -4.33 -2.17 -2.98
N GLY A 441 -4.47 -2.89 -1.87
CA GLY A 441 -5.04 -4.25 -1.87
C GLY A 441 -6.49 -4.27 -2.36
N ILE A 442 -7.33 -3.32 -1.93
CA ILE A 442 -8.72 -3.19 -2.39
C ILE A 442 -8.79 -3.01 -3.91
N LYS A 443 -7.88 -2.19 -4.49
CA LYS A 443 -7.83 -2.02 -5.96
C LYS A 443 -7.52 -3.34 -6.66
N ILE A 444 -6.56 -4.13 -6.15
CA ILE A 444 -6.20 -5.43 -6.73
C ILE A 444 -7.39 -6.37 -6.72
N VAL A 445 -8.05 -6.51 -5.56
CA VAL A 445 -9.20 -7.40 -5.42
C VAL A 445 -10.34 -6.99 -6.35
N LYS A 446 -10.68 -5.70 -6.41
CA LYS A 446 -11.71 -5.19 -7.34
C LYS A 446 -11.37 -5.48 -8.80
N ILE A 447 -10.10 -5.28 -9.19
CA ILE A 447 -9.64 -5.59 -10.55
C ILE A 447 -9.77 -7.09 -10.83
N ALA A 448 -9.31 -7.96 -9.92
CA ALA A 448 -9.38 -9.40 -10.09
C ALA A 448 -10.84 -9.91 -10.14
N ALA A 449 -11.72 -9.37 -9.30
CA ALA A 449 -13.14 -9.70 -9.29
C ALA A 449 -13.83 -9.31 -10.61
N ASN A 450 -13.55 -8.12 -11.14
CA ASN A 450 -14.09 -7.68 -12.43
C ASN A 450 -13.63 -8.57 -13.58
N HIS A 451 -12.37 -9.02 -13.59
CA HIS A 451 -11.89 -9.97 -14.61
C HIS A 451 -12.64 -11.31 -14.56
N LEU A 452 -12.94 -11.82 -13.36
CA LEU A 452 -13.73 -13.06 -13.24
C LEU A 452 -15.17 -12.87 -13.72
N GLU A 453 -15.76 -11.70 -13.47
CA GLU A 453 -17.08 -11.35 -13.97
C GLU A 453 -17.13 -11.34 -15.50
N THR A 454 -16.13 -10.76 -16.17
CA THR A 454 -16.06 -10.70 -17.64
C THR A 454 -15.67 -12.04 -18.27
N LEU A 455 -14.87 -12.87 -17.58
CA LEU A 455 -14.42 -14.17 -18.06
C LEU A 455 -15.50 -15.25 -17.95
N CYS A 456 -16.34 -15.20 -16.91
CA CYS A 456 -17.42 -16.17 -16.65
C CYS A 456 -18.30 -16.48 -17.89
N PRO A 457 -18.88 -15.49 -18.60
CA PRO A 457 -19.69 -15.78 -19.79
C PRO A 457 -18.88 -16.39 -20.94
N GLN A 458 -17.59 -16.07 -21.07
CA GLN A 458 -16.73 -16.59 -22.13
C GLN A 458 -16.45 -18.08 -21.94
N ILE A 459 -16.23 -18.51 -20.69
CA ILE A 459 -16.09 -19.93 -20.32
C ILE A 459 -17.37 -20.71 -20.64
N ILE A 460 -18.53 -20.15 -20.29
CA ILE A 460 -19.82 -20.76 -20.61
C ILE A 460 -19.99 -20.90 -22.12
N ASN A 461 -19.64 -19.87 -22.91
CA ASN A 461 -19.69 -19.93 -24.36
C ASN A 461 -18.75 -20.99 -24.94
N ALA A 462 -17.54 -21.13 -24.39
CA ALA A 462 -16.60 -22.17 -24.78
C ALA A 462 -17.11 -23.58 -24.43
N ALA A 463 -17.73 -23.76 -23.27
CA ALA A 463 -18.37 -25.01 -22.87
C ALA A 463 -19.54 -25.37 -23.79
N LEU A 464 -20.40 -24.40 -24.14
CA LEU A 464 -21.48 -24.58 -25.11
C LEU A 464 -20.96 -24.94 -26.51
N ALA A 465 -19.86 -24.32 -26.95
CA ALA A 465 -19.23 -24.66 -28.23
C ALA A 465 -18.69 -26.10 -28.22
N LEU A 466 -18.06 -26.51 -27.11
CA LEU A 466 -17.55 -27.88 -26.93
C LEU A 466 -18.69 -28.90 -26.89
N ALA A 467 -19.82 -28.56 -26.27
CA ALA A 467 -21.02 -29.39 -26.25
C ALA A 467 -21.58 -29.68 -27.64
N ALA A 468 -21.65 -28.65 -28.49
CA ALA A 468 -22.14 -28.76 -29.85
C ALA A 468 -21.18 -29.55 -30.75
N ARG A 469 -19.87 -29.48 -30.46
CA ARG A 469 -18.79 -30.09 -31.26
C ARG A 469 -17.78 -30.87 -30.38
N PRO A 470 -18.20 -31.93 -29.67
CA PRO A 470 -17.37 -32.61 -28.65
C PRO A 470 -16.20 -33.41 -29.23
N LYS A 471 -16.20 -33.66 -30.55
CA LYS A 471 -15.12 -34.34 -31.26
C LYS A 471 -14.07 -33.39 -31.84
N SER A 472 -14.35 -32.08 -31.89
CA SER A 472 -13.44 -31.09 -32.48
C SER A 472 -12.23 -30.85 -31.58
N GLN A 473 -11.03 -31.14 -32.09
CA GLN A 473 -9.79 -30.93 -31.33
C GLN A 473 -9.49 -29.44 -31.11
N VAL A 474 -9.85 -28.57 -32.06
CA VAL A 474 -9.64 -27.12 -31.94
C VAL A 474 -10.53 -26.55 -30.83
N VAL A 475 -11.79 -26.98 -30.74
CA VAL A 475 -12.71 -26.52 -29.70
C VAL A 475 -12.32 -27.04 -28.31
N LYS A 476 -11.86 -28.30 -28.22
CA LYS A 476 -11.28 -28.84 -26.97
C LYS A 476 -10.11 -27.99 -26.48
N LYS A 477 -9.17 -27.68 -27.38
CA LYS A 477 -8.02 -26.82 -27.07
C LYS A 477 -8.46 -25.44 -26.60
N THR A 478 -9.45 -24.83 -27.24
CA THR A 478 -10.01 -23.54 -26.80
C THR A 478 -10.58 -23.62 -25.39
N MET A 479 -11.33 -24.68 -25.05
CA MET A 479 -11.86 -24.86 -23.69
C MET A 479 -10.75 -25.08 -22.65
N GLU A 480 -9.70 -25.83 -22.99
CA GLU A 480 -8.55 -26.04 -22.10
C GLU A 480 -7.80 -24.74 -21.81
N MET A 481 -7.65 -23.85 -22.80
CA MET A 481 -7.05 -22.53 -22.56
C MET A 481 -7.90 -21.69 -21.63
N TYR A 482 -9.23 -21.62 -21.83
CA TYR A 482 -10.12 -20.90 -20.92
C TYR A 482 -10.13 -21.49 -19.50
N LYS A 483 -10.03 -22.82 -19.37
CA LYS A 483 -9.87 -23.48 -18.06
C LYS A 483 -8.61 -22.97 -17.35
N HIS A 484 -7.47 -22.93 -18.05
CA HIS A 484 -6.23 -22.44 -17.46
C HIS A 484 -6.30 -20.95 -17.11
N THR A 485 -6.90 -20.13 -17.98
CA THR A 485 -7.13 -18.70 -17.69
C THR A 485 -7.99 -18.51 -16.44
N TRP A 486 -9.06 -19.31 -16.28
CA TRP A 486 -9.89 -19.28 -15.07
C TRP A 486 -9.10 -19.61 -13.81
N GLU A 487 -8.37 -20.74 -13.82
CA GLU A 487 -7.58 -21.19 -12.67
C GLU A 487 -6.57 -20.12 -12.23
N ASN A 488 -5.92 -19.44 -13.18
CA ASN A 488 -4.99 -18.36 -12.89
C ASN A 488 -5.69 -17.13 -12.29
N HIS A 489 -6.84 -16.70 -12.84
CA HIS A 489 -7.57 -15.54 -12.31
C HIS A 489 -8.17 -15.79 -10.94
N ILE A 490 -8.66 -17.01 -10.69
CA ILE A 490 -9.10 -17.44 -9.37
C ILE A 490 -7.96 -17.39 -8.36
N HIS A 491 -6.79 -17.90 -8.72
CA HIS A 491 -5.63 -17.87 -7.84
C HIS A 491 -5.26 -16.42 -7.46
N VAL A 492 -5.21 -15.51 -8.44
CA VAL A 492 -4.94 -14.09 -8.19
C VAL A 492 -6.01 -13.44 -7.31
N LEU A 493 -7.29 -13.74 -7.53
CA LEU A 493 -8.35 -13.23 -6.64
C LEU A 493 -8.14 -13.74 -5.21
N THR A 494 -7.87 -15.03 -5.03
CA THR A 494 -7.69 -15.61 -3.70
C THR A 494 -6.50 -15.02 -2.96
N GLU A 495 -5.34 -14.89 -3.62
CA GLU A 495 -4.15 -14.26 -3.03
C GLU A 495 -4.41 -12.78 -2.68
N ALA A 496 -5.06 -12.04 -3.58
CA ALA A 496 -5.37 -10.63 -3.33
C ALA A 496 -6.34 -10.44 -2.17
N VAL A 497 -7.30 -11.35 -1.99
CA VAL A 497 -8.20 -11.34 -0.84
C VAL A 497 -7.45 -11.71 0.43
N ASP A 498 -6.59 -12.73 0.38
CA ASP A 498 -5.76 -13.14 1.51
C ASP A 498 -4.88 -11.97 2.01
N ASP A 499 -4.28 -11.19 1.09
CA ASP A 499 -3.46 -9.98 1.37
C ASP A 499 -4.20 -8.84 2.09
N ILE A 500 -5.52 -8.74 1.94
CA ILE A 500 -6.33 -7.70 2.61
C ILE A 500 -7.02 -8.21 3.88
N THR A 501 -6.92 -9.51 4.17
CA THR A 501 -7.44 -10.15 5.37
C THR A 501 -6.34 -10.36 6.40
N SER A 502 -6.70 -10.38 7.69
CA SER A 502 -5.74 -10.67 8.76
C SER A 502 -5.48 -12.17 8.83
N ILE A 503 -4.21 -12.57 8.84
CA ILE A 503 -3.82 -13.97 9.08
C ILE A 503 -4.33 -14.46 10.44
N ASP A 504 -4.38 -13.60 11.45
CA ASP A 504 -4.80 -13.97 12.80
C ASP A 504 -6.28 -14.33 12.83
N ASP A 505 -7.12 -13.54 12.16
CA ASP A 505 -8.55 -13.81 12.00
C ASP A 505 -8.76 -15.08 11.15
N PHE A 506 -7.98 -15.24 10.07
CA PHE A 506 -8.03 -16.42 9.20
C PHE A 506 -7.70 -17.72 9.95
N LEU A 507 -6.63 -17.73 10.76
CA LEU A 507 -6.23 -18.91 11.51
C LEU A 507 -7.23 -19.26 12.61
N ALA A 508 -7.78 -18.26 13.31
CA ALA A 508 -8.79 -18.50 14.35
C ALA A 508 -10.07 -19.12 13.78
N VAL A 509 -10.56 -18.62 12.64
CA VAL A 509 -11.76 -19.19 11.98
C VAL A 509 -11.45 -20.56 11.39
N SER A 510 -10.31 -20.70 10.70
CA SER A 510 -9.89 -21.99 10.12
C SER A 510 -9.76 -23.08 11.17
N GLU A 511 -9.22 -22.78 12.36
CA GLU A 511 -9.17 -23.71 13.48
C GLU A 511 -10.58 -24.15 13.93
N SER A 512 -11.50 -23.20 14.09
CA SER A 512 -12.90 -23.50 14.47
C SER A 512 -13.61 -24.37 13.44
N HIS A 513 -13.41 -24.08 12.14
CA HIS A 513 -14.00 -24.88 11.06
C HIS A 513 -13.41 -26.28 10.98
N ILE A 514 -12.11 -26.44 11.18
CA ILE A 514 -11.49 -27.75 11.23
C ILE A 514 -12.07 -28.58 12.37
N LEU A 515 -12.26 -27.99 13.55
CA LEU A 515 -12.88 -28.68 14.68
C LEU A 515 -14.32 -29.12 14.35
N GLU A 516 -15.10 -28.23 13.72
CA GLU A 516 -16.46 -28.54 13.27
C GLU A 516 -16.48 -29.67 12.23
N ASP A 517 -15.61 -29.60 11.22
CA ASP A 517 -15.53 -30.58 10.14
C ASP A 517 -15.00 -31.94 10.64
N VAL A 518 -14.05 -31.96 11.58
CA VAL A 518 -13.59 -33.18 12.29
C VAL A 518 -14.75 -33.83 13.03
N ASN A 519 -15.55 -33.06 13.76
CA ASN A 519 -16.74 -33.59 14.45
C ASN A 519 -17.75 -34.16 13.45
N LYS A 520 -18.04 -33.47 12.34
CA LYS A 520 -18.91 -33.99 11.27
C LYS A 520 -18.37 -35.28 10.66
N CYS A 521 -17.06 -35.36 10.45
CA CYS A 521 -16.37 -36.53 9.90
C CYS A 521 -16.52 -37.75 10.82
N ILE A 522 -16.32 -37.57 12.13
CA ILE A 522 -16.50 -38.62 13.14
C ILE A 522 -17.97 -39.06 13.26
N ILE A 523 -18.92 -38.11 13.22
CA ILE A 523 -20.35 -38.43 13.25
C ILE A 523 -20.76 -39.23 12.01
N ALA A 524 -20.33 -38.80 10.81
CA ALA A 524 -20.62 -39.50 9.57
C ALA A 524 -20.07 -40.93 9.55
N LEU A 525 -18.89 -41.16 10.13
CA LEU A 525 -18.35 -42.51 10.31
C LEU A 525 -19.25 -43.38 11.19
N ARG A 526 -19.69 -42.86 12.35
CA ARG A 526 -20.57 -43.56 13.30
C ARG A 526 -21.94 -43.85 12.71
N ASP A 527 -22.47 -42.92 11.93
CA ASP A 527 -23.76 -43.04 11.23
C ASP A 527 -23.66 -43.90 9.97
N GLN A 528 -22.47 -44.39 9.64
CA GLN A 528 -22.17 -45.20 8.45
C GLN A 528 -22.50 -44.51 7.12
N ASP A 529 -22.36 -43.19 7.08
CA ASP A 529 -22.64 -42.36 5.92
C ASP A 529 -21.36 -42.06 5.13
N ALA A 530 -21.10 -42.86 4.10
CA ALA A 530 -19.91 -42.73 3.27
C ALA A 530 -19.84 -41.39 2.51
N ASP A 531 -20.98 -40.84 2.07
CA ASP A 531 -21.03 -39.61 1.29
C ASP A 531 -20.72 -38.38 2.17
N ASN A 532 -21.28 -38.35 3.39
CA ASN A 532 -20.98 -37.30 4.36
C ASN A 532 -19.54 -37.44 4.90
N LEU A 533 -19.03 -38.66 5.06
CA LEU A 533 -17.65 -38.89 5.48
C LEU A 533 -16.65 -38.34 4.46
N ASP A 534 -16.81 -38.69 3.18
CA ASP A 534 -15.93 -38.22 2.09
C ASP A 534 -15.98 -36.69 1.96
N ARG A 535 -17.17 -36.09 2.06
CA ARG A 535 -17.34 -34.64 1.99
C ARG A 535 -16.67 -33.90 3.15
N ALA A 536 -16.88 -34.37 4.38
CA ALA A 536 -16.26 -33.77 5.56
C ALA A 536 -14.73 -33.91 5.52
N ALA A 537 -14.22 -35.10 5.13
CA ALA A 537 -12.79 -35.31 4.95
C ALA A 537 -12.18 -34.45 3.84
N GLY A 538 -12.91 -34.26 2.73
CA GLY A 538 -12.55 -33.34 1.66
C GLY A 538 -12.41 -31.90 2.16
N ALA A 539 -13.35 -31.43 2.98
CA ALA A 539 -13.31 -30.10 3.57
C ALA A 539 -12.13 -29.92 4.54
N ILE A 540 -11.88 -30.89 5.43
CA ILE A 540 -10.72 -30.89 6.34
C ILE A 540 -9.42 -30.78 5.54
N ARG A 541 -9.26 -31.63 4.53
CA ARG A 541 -8.07 -31.64 3.66
C ARG A 541 -7.89 -30.30 2.95
N GLY A 542 -8.95 -29.75 2.37
CA GLY A 542 -8.92 -28.49 1.64
C GLY A 542 -8.54 -27.31 2.55
N ARG A 543 -9.18 -27.20 3.73
CA ARG A 543 -8.88 -26.14 4.71
C ARG A 543 -7.47 -26.27 5.28
N ALA A 544 -7.03 -27.47 5.63
CA ALA A 544 -5.68 -27.70 6.14
C ALA A 544 -4.61 -27.34 5.11
N ALA A 545 -4.84 -27.68 3.83
CA ALA A 545 -3.95 -27.28 2.73
C ALA A 545 -3.95 -25.76 2.53
N ARG A 546 -5.11 -25.10 2.63
CA ARG A 546 -5.22 -23.63 2.55
C ARG A 546 -4.49 -22.93 3.70
N VAL A 547 -4.62 -23.44 4.93
CA VAL A 547 -3.85 -22.95 6.10
C VAL A 547 -2.35 -23.04 5.83
N ALA A 548 -1.87 -24.18 5.36
CA ALA A 548 -0.45 -24.33 5.02
C ALA A 548 0.00 -23.33 3.94
N HIS A 549 -0.82 -23.11 2.90
CA HIS A 549 -0.51 -22.18 1.81
C HIS A 549 -0.41 -20.73 2.30
N ILE A 550 -1.43 -20.24 3.01
CA ILE A 550 -1.48 -18.85 3.52
C ILE A 550 -0.36 -18.60 4.52
N VAL A 551 -0.12 -19.53 5.45
CA VAL A 551 0.96 -19.37 6.44
C VAL A 551 2.33 -19.39 5.76
N THR A 552 2.53 -20.25 4.76
CA THR A 552 3.80 -20.27 4.01
C THR A 552 4.03 -18.94 3.28
N GLY A 553 3.01 -18.42 2.58
CA GLY A 553 3.09 -17.13 1.88
C GLY A 553 3.32 -15.95 2.82
N GLU A 554 2.68 -15.96 3.99
CA GLU A 554 2.94 -14.96 5.04
C GLU A 554 4.38 -15.08 5.55
N MET A 555 4.89 -16.31 5.81
CA MET A 555 6.27 -16.52 6.28
C MET A 555 7.33 -16.05 5.27
N ASP A 556 7.06 -16.10 3.96
CA ASP A 556 7.93 -15.55 2.92
C ASP A 556 8.12 -14.02 3.02
N SER A 557 7.23 -13.33 3.73
CA SER A 557 7.34 -11.89 3.99
C SER A 557 8.30 -11.54 5.14
N TYR A 558 8.78 -12.55 5.88
CA TYR A 558 9.73 -12.40 6.99
C TYR A 558 11.11 -12.90 6.59
N GLU A 559 12.17 -12.38 7.21
CA GLU A 559 13.50 -12.92 7.00
C GLU A 559 13.64 -14.31 7.63
N PRO A 560 14.31 -15.28 6.96
CA PRO A 560 14.54 -16.60 7.52
C PRO A 560 15.26 -16.54 8.88
N GLY A 561 14.66 -17.14 9.90
CA GLY A 561 15.21 -17.22 11.25
C GLY A 561 14.41 -18.16 12.16
N ALA A 562 14.71 -18.14 13.46
CA ALA A 562 14.11 -19.06 14.42
C ALA A 562 12.57 -19.02 14.47
N TYR A 563 11.98 -17.84 14.26
CA TYR A 563 10.52 -17.67 14.17
C TYR A 563 9.95 -18.37 12.93
N THR A 564 10.43 -18.02 11.73
CA THR A 564 9.93 -18.60 10.48
C THR A 564 10.21 -20.10 10.43
N GLU A 565 11.36 -20.57 10.93
CA GLU A 565 11.67 -22.00 11.03
C GLU A 565 10.75 -22.73 12.03
N GLY A 566 10.39 -22.08 13.14
CA GLY A 566 9.44 -22.61 14.12
C GLY A 566 8.06 -22.83 13.52
N VAL A 567 7.50 -21.79 12.87
CA VAL A 567 6.21 -21.86 12.18
C VAL A 567 6.26 -22.89 11.04
N MET A 568 7.29 -22.83 10.19
CA MET A 568 7.40 -23.73 9.04
C MET A 568 7.62 -25.20 9.44
N ARG A 569 8.15 -25.49 10.63
CA ARG A 569 8.22 -26.87 11.14
C ARG A 569 6.83 -27.47 11.29
N ASN A 570 5.89 -26.71 11.88
CA ASN A 570 4.51 -27.17 12.07
C ASN A 570 3.76 -27.25 10.74
N VAL A 571 3.96 -26.29 9.83
CA VAL A 571 3.39 -26.32 8.46
C VAL A 571 3.90 -27.53 7.67
N ASN A 572 5.20 -27.84 7.74
CA ASN A 572 5.79 -29.00 7.08
C ASN A 572 5.26 -30.31 7.68
N PHE A 573 5.04 -30.37 8.99
CA PHE A 573 4.43 -31.53 9.63
C PHE A 573 2.97 -31.73 9.18
N LEU A 574 2.18 -30.65 9.10
CA LEU A 574 0.81 -30.68 8.61
C LEU A 574 0.74 -31.25 7.19
N THR A 575 1.55 -30.71 6.28
CA THR A 575 1.52 -31.05 4.85
C THR A 575 2.16 -32.40 4.52
N SER A 576 3.28 -32.74 5.17
CA SER A 576 4.05 -33.94 4.84
C SER A 576 3.66 -35.17 5.65
N THR A 577 3.01 -34.99 6.81
CA THR A 577 2.68 -36.09 7.73
C THR A 577 1.19 -36.15 8.05
N ALA A 578 0.63 -35.11 8.69
CA ALA A 578 -0.71 -35.18 9.26
C ALA A 578 -1.80 -35.34 8.18
N ILE A 579 -1.78 -34.52 7.12
CA ILE A 579 -2.76 -34.60 6.01
C ILE A 579 -2.68 -35.98 5.30
N PRO A 580 -1.50 -36.48 4.86
CA PRO A 580 -1.40 -37.79 4.23
C PRO A 580 -1.90 -38.95 5.11
N GLU A 581 -1.59 -38.92 6.42
CA GLU A 581 -2.04 -39.93 7.38
C GLU A 581 -3.55 -39.92 7.54
N PHE A 582 -4.15 -38.73 7.69
CA PHE A 582 -5.60 -38.55 7.74
C PHE A 582 -6.30 -39.06 6.46
N VAL A 583 -5.81 -38.67 5.28
CA VAL A 583 -6.38 -39.13 4.01
C VAL A 583 -6.29 -40.65 3.86
N THR A 584 -5.19 -41.26 4.30
CA THR A 584 -5.03 -42.72 4.28
C THR A 584 -6.07 -43.38 5.17
N GLN A 585 -6.26 -42.88 6.40
CA GLN A 585 -7.23 -43.45 7.33
C GLN A 585 -8.67 -43.27 6.84
N VAL A 586 -9.02 -42.13 6.24
CA VAL A 586 -10.34 -41.89 5.61
C VAL A 586 -10.60 -42.91 4.49
N ASN A 587 -9.62 -43.18 3.64
CA ASN A 587 -9.79 -44.20 2.59
C ASN A 587 -10.01 -45.59 3.17
N VAL A 588 -9.31 -45.96 4.24
CA VAL A 588 -9.52 -47.24 4.94
C VAL A 588 -10.94 -47.30 5.53
N ALA A 589 -11.42 -46.21 6.12
CA ALA A 589 -12.78 -46.10 6.67
C ALA A 589 -13.85 -46.25 5.56
N LEU A 590 -13.69 -45.55 4.44
CA LEU A 590 -14.59 -45.64 3.29
C LEU A 590 -14.59 -47.05 2.68
N GLU A 591 -13.43 -47.71 2.61
CA GLU A 591 -13.36 -49.10 2.18
C GLU A 591 -14.07 -50.04 3.16
N ALA A 592 -13.91 -49.86 4.46
CA ALA A 592 -14.58 -50.66 5.48
C ALA A 592 -16.11 -50.48 5.45
N LEU A 593 -16.58 -49.24 5.23
CA LEU A 593 -17.99 -48.91 4.96
C LEU A 593 -18.50 -49.64 3.71
N SER A 594 -17.76 -49.57 2.60
CA SER A 594 -18.18 -50.22 1.35
C SER A 594 -18.27 -51.75 1.44
N LYS A 595 -17.46 -52.37 2.31
CA LYS A 595 -17.39 -53.82 2.54
C LYS A 595 -18.27 -54.28 3.72
N ASN A 596 -18.98 -53.36 4.39
CA ASN A 596 -19.74 -53.61 5.62
C ASN A 596 -18.91 -54.32 6.71
N SER A 597 -17.66 -53.90 6.90
CA SER A 597 -16.70 -54.50 7.84
C SER A 597 -16.21 -53.52 8.93
N LEU A 598 -17.06 -52.59 9.36
CA LEU A 598 -16.73 -51.59 10.38
C LEU A 598 -16.43 -52.18 11.76
N ASP A 599 -16.94 -53.39 12.05
CA ASP A 599 -16.70 -54.05 13.34
C ASP A 599 -15.21 -54.34 13.63
N VAL A 600 -14.35 -54.27 12.61
CA VAL A 600 -12.89 -54.47 12.67
C VAL A 600 -12.13 -53.15 12.50
N PHE A 601 -12.83 -52.05 12.24
CA PHE A 601 -12.23 -50.74 12.06
C PHE A 601 -11.92 -50.12 13.43
N ASP A 602 -10.74 -49.50 13.54
CA ASP A 602 -10.30 -48.84 14.76
C ASP A 602 -10.82 -47.40 14.78
N ASP A 603 -12.00 -47.22 15.38
CA ASP A 603 -12.66 -45.93 15.56
C ASP A 603 -11.79 -44.97 16.39
N ASP A 604 -11.10 -45.47 17.41
CA ASP A 604 -10.27 -44.65 18.31
C ASP A 604 -9.06 -44.10 17.54
N GLN A 605 -8.41 -44.94 16.71
CA GLN A 605 -7.33 -44.51 15.83
C GLN A 605 -7.79 -43.44 14.82
N PHE A 606 -9.00 -43.57 14.27
CA PHE A 606 -9.56 -42.57 13.36
C PHE A 606 -9.78 -41.21 14.05
N VAL A 607 -10.32 -41.23 15.27
CA VAL A 607 -10.52 -40.02 16.07
C VAL A 607 -9.19 -39.36 16.41
N ASP A 608 -8.18 -40.13 16.82
CA ASP A 608 -6.85 -39.62 17.14
C ASP A 608 -6.16 -38.96 15.93
N ILE A 609 -6.22 -39.60 14.76
CA ILE A 609 -5.66 -39.06 13.52
C ILE A 609 -6.42 -37.79 13.08
N SER A 610 -7.74 -37.76 13.23
CA SER A 610 -8.55 -36.59 12.91
C SER A 610 -8.24 -35.41 13.85
N LYS A 611 -8.08 -35.69 15.15
CA LYS A 611 -7.71 -34.69 16.16
C LYS A 611 -6.30 -34.15 15.92
N LYS A 612 -5.37 -34.98 15.46
CA LYS A 612 -4.00 -34.56 15.11
C LYS A 612 -3.96 -33.44 14.07
N ILE A 613 -4.92 -33.40 13.13
CA ILE A 613 -5.05 -32.29 12.17
C ILE A 613 -5.39 -30.98 12.90
N TYR A 614 -6.38 -31.02 13.78
CA TYR A 614 -6.79 -29.88 14.60
C TYR A 614 -5.63 -29.39 15.48
N ASP A 615 -5.00 -30.29 16.24
CA ASP A 615 -3.89 -29.96 17.15
C ASP A 615 -2.73 -29.30 16.38
N THR A 616 -2.39 -29.81 15.19
CA THR A 616 -1.32 -29.22 14.37
C THR A 616 -1.68 -27.81 13.88
N ILE A 617 -2.95 -27.57 13.49
CA ILE A 617 -3.40 -26.23 13.05
C ILE A 617 -3.42 -25.26 14.23
N HIS A 618 -3.82 -25.72 15.41
CA HIS A 618 -3.71 -24.96 16.65
C HIS A 618 -2.25 -24.58 16.96
N ASP A 619 -1.32 -25.53 16.87
CA ASP A 619 0.11 -25.28 17.06
C ASP A 619 0.68 -24.27 16.05
N ILE A 620 0.22 -24.30 14.79
CA ILE A 620 0.58 -23.30 13.78
C ILE A 620 0.08 -21.92 14.22
N ARG A 621 -1.18 -21.79 14.62
CA ARG A 621 -1.77 -20.52 15.09
C ARG A 621 -1.01 -19.97 16.29
N CYS A 622 -0.76 -20.79 17.32
CA CYS A 622 0.02 -20.38 18.48
C CYS A 622 1.42 -19.92 18.08
N SER A 623 2.09 -20.64 17.18
CA SER A 623 3.43 -20.28 16.71
C SER A 623 3.47 -18.94 15.96
N VAL A 624 2.45 -18.65 15.14
CA VAL A 624 2.31 -17.36 14.43
C VAL A 624 2.06 -16.22 15.42
N MET A 625 1.29 -16.46 16.48
CA MET A 625 0.97 -15.45 17.50
C MET A 625 2.18 -15.04 18.37
N MET A 626 3.27 -15.84 18.39
CA MET A 626 4.46 -15.57 19.24
C MET A 626 5.20 -14.26 18.93
N ILE A 627 4.94 -13.64 17.77
CA ILE A 627 5.55 -12.35 17.39
C ILE A 627 4.65 -11.13 17.68
N ARG A 628 3.42 -11.36 18.12
CA ARG A 628 2.43 -10.30 18.39
C ARG A 628 2.66 -9.67 19.76
N THR A 629 2.41 -8.37 19.85
CA THR A 629 2.48 -7.64 21.12
C THR A 629 1.24 -7.92 21.99
N PRO A 630 1.31 -7.81 23.33
CA PRO A 630 0.14 -8.01 24.21
C PRO A 630 -1.04 -7.10 23.87
N GLU A 631 -0.78 -5.90 23.35
CA GLU A 631 -1.78 -4.93 22.89
C GLU A 631 -2.50 -5.38 21.60
N GLU A 632 -1.83 -6.15 20.73
CA GLU A 632 -2.43 -6.79 19.54
C GLU A 632 -3.20 -8.06 19.89
N LEU A 633 -2.87 -8.71 21.01
CA LEU A 633 -3.55 -9.91 21.51
C LEU A 633 -4.89 -9.59 22.19
N GLU A 634 -5.06 -8.39 22.77
CA GLU A 634 -6.34 -7.95 23.37
C GLU A 634 -7.50 -7.90 22.34
N ASP A 635 -7.20 -7.67 21.05
CA ASP A 635 -8.20 -7.71 19.97
C ASP A 635 -8.59 -9.15 19.55
N VAL A 636 -7.77 -10.15 19.93
CA VAL A 636 -7.90 -11.57 19.54
C VAL A 636 -8.34 -12.46 20.71
N SER A 637 -8.04 -12.09 21.97
CA SER A 637 -8.29 -12.92 23.15
C SER A 637 -9.68 -12.67 23.78
N ASP A 638 -10.69 -13.35 23.25
CA ASP A 638 -11.96 -13.59 23.98
C ASP A 638 -12.42 -15.07 23.79
N LEU A 639 -11.49 -15.99 23.50
CA LEU A 639 -11.80 -17.42 23.35
C LEU A 639 -11.12 -18.33 24.38
N GLU A 640 -10.35 -17.80 25.33
CA GLU A 640 -9.75 -18.61 26.39
C GLU A 640 -10.52 -18.41 27.70
N GLU A 641 -11.56 -19.22 27.91
CA GLU A 641 -12.00 -19.55 29.26
C GLU A 641 -10.99 -20.51 29.88
N GLU A 642 -10.38 -20.07 30.99
CA GLU A 642 -9.70 -20.81 32.06
C GLU A 642 -8.83 -22.04 31.68
N HIS A 643 -7.50 -21.87 31.72
CA HIS A 643 -6.64 -22.84 32.42
C HIS A 643 -5.24 -22.26 32.75
N GLU A 644 -4.99 -22.04 34.05
CA GLU A 644 -3.64 -21.88 34.61
C GLU A 644 -2.86 -23.21 34.55
N VAL A 645 -1.52 -23.14 34.42
CA VAL A 645 -0.50 -23.63 35.40
C VAL A 645 0.90 -23.75 34.74
N ARG A 646 1.84 -22.89 35.22
CA ARG A 646 3.22 -23.19 35.69
C ARG A 646 4.18 -23.96 34.74
N SER A 647 5.38 -23.48 34.41
CA SER A 647 6.53 -23.33 35.33
C SER A 647 7.77 -22.83 34.54
N HIS A 648 8.51 -21.83 35.03
CA HIS A 648 9.89 -21.58 34.58
C HIS A 648 10.83 -21.29 35.76
N THR A 649 11.90 -22.07 35.83
CA THR A 649 13.04 -21.94 36.75
C THR A 649 14.02 -20.89 36.22
N SER A 650 14.39 -19.92 37.06
CA SER A 650 15.33 -18.85 36.71
C SER A 650 16.77 -19.19 37.15
N ILE A 651 17.73 -18.92 36.26
CA ILE A 651 19.16 -18.83 36.58
C ILE A 651 19.57 -17.37 36.34
N GLN A 652 19.85 -16.64 37.41
CA GLN A 652 20.42 -15.29 37.34
C GLN A 652 21.94 -15.36 37.07
N THR A 653 22.44 -14.48 36.20
CA THR A 653 23.86 -14.07 36.18
C THR A 653 24.00 -12.54 36.08
N GLU A 654 24.92 -12.01 36.88
CA GLU A 654 25.19 -10.59 37.15
C GLU A 654 25.88 -9.83 35.99
N GLY A 655 25.63 -8.52 35.88
CA GLY A 655 26.73 -7.53 35.74
C GLY A 655 27.12 -6.92 34.38
N LYS A 656 26.21 -6.65 33.42
CA LYS A 656 26.49 -5.76 32.26
C LYS A 656 25.58 -4.52 32.29
N THR A 657 26.10 -3.32 32.00
CA THR A 657 25.28 -2.09 31.86
C THR A 657 24.28 -2.27 30.71
N ASP A 658 23.07 -1.73 30.83
CA ASP A 658 22.01 -1.94 29.82
C ASP A 658 22.41 -1.39 28.45
N ARG A 659 23.16 -0.28 28.40
CA ARG A 659 23.78 0.21 27.17
C ARG A 659 24.73 -0.80 26.52
N ALA A 660 25.52 -1.55 27.30
CA ALA A 660 26.42 -2.58 26.77
C ALA A 660 25.66 -3.83 26.32
N LYS A 661 24.43 -4.05 26.81
CA LYS A 661 23.52 -5.06 26.28
C LYS A 661 22.94 -4.62 24.93
N MET A 662 22.69 -3.32 24.71
CA MET A 662 22.25 -2.77 23.41
C MET A 662 23.23 -3.05 22.25
N THR A 663 24.54 -3.09 22.51
CA THR A 663 25.52 -3.48 21.47
C THR A 663 25.55 -4.98 21.19
N GLN A 664 25.00 -5.80 22.09
CA GLN A 664 24.95 -7.26 22.00
C GLN A 664 23.61 -7.79 21.46
N LEU A 665 22.68 -6.90 21.08
CA LEU A 665 21.39 -7.28 20.51
C LEU A 665 21.53 -8.07 19.19
N PRO A 666 20.57 -8.94 18.87
CA PRO A 666 20.44 -9.57 17.55
C PRO A 666 20.47 -8.55 16.42
N GLU A 667 20.94 -8.97 15.25
CA GLU A 667 21.13 -8.08 14.09
C GLU A 667 19.79 -7.51 13.57
N ALA A 668 18.72 -8.32 13.62
CA ALA A 668 17.35 -7.91 13.28
C ALA A 668 16.81 -6.76 14.17
N GLU A 669 17.09 -6.79 15.48
CA GLU A 669 16.69 -5.71 16.39
C GLU A 669 17.51 -4.45 16.18
N LYS A 670 18.81 -4.59 15.91
CA LYS A 670 19.68 -3.46 15.53
C LYS A 670 19.20 -2.77 14.26
N GLU A 671 18.63 -3.52 13.32
CA GLU A 671 18.07 -2.98 12.08
C GLU A 671 16.76 -2.22 12.30
N LYS A 672 15.83 -2.77 13.09
CA LYS A 672 14.61 -2.04 13.54
C LYS A 672 14.96 -0.72 14.24
N ILE A 673 15.96 -0.75 15.13
CA ILE A 673 16.47 0.46 15.81
C ILE A 673 17.06 1.43 14.77
N ALA A 674 17.82 0.93 13.79
CA ALA A 674 18.44 1.76 12.76
C ALA A 674 17.40 2.48 11.89
N GLU A 675 16.30 1.80 11.53
CA GLU A 675 15.17 2.38 10.79
C GLU A 675 14.49 3.49 11.58
N GLN A 676 14.12 3.23 12.84
CA GLN A 676 13.52 4.25 13.71
C GLN A 676 14.44 5.45 13.92
N VAL A 677 15.76 5.22 14.05
CA VAL A 677 16.76 6.28 14.15
C VAL A 677 16.90 7.07 12.85
N ALA A 678 16.82 6.42 11.69
CA ALA A 678 16.86 7.09 10.38
C ALA A 678 15.66 8.02 10.21
N ASP A 679 14.48 7.57 10.60
CA ASP A 679 13.26 8.37 10.63
C ASP A 679 13.34 9.54 11.61
N PHE A 680 13.88 9.30 12.81
CA PHE A 680 14.14 10.37 13.77
C PHE A 680 15.10 11.42 13.19
N LYS A 681 16.17 11.01 12.50
CA LYS A 681 17.10 11.95 11.84
C LYS A 681 16.42 12.85 10.81
N LYS A 682 15.40 12.36 10.10
CA LYS A 682 14.59 13.19 9.18
C LYS A 682 13.85 14.28 9.95
N VAL A 683 13.17 13.94 11.04
CA VAL A 683 12.46 14.90 11.91
C VAL A 683 13.42 15.90 12.54
N LYS A 684 14.55 15.40 13.06
CA LYS A 684 15.63 16.22 13.61
C LYS A 684 16.16 17.22 12.59
N SER A 685 16.44 16.78 11.36
CA SER A 685 16.92 17.69 10.31
C SER A 685 15.92 18.80 9.97
N LYS A 686 14.61 18.52 10.05
CA LYS A 686 13.56 19.54 9.88
C LYS A 686 13.57 20.52 11.05
N LEU A 687 13.71 20.04 12.29
CA LEU A 687 13.78 20.89 13.47
C LEU A 687 15.07 21.73 13.51
N ASP A 688 16.23 21.15 13.21
CA ASP A 688 17.50 21.87 13.16
C ASP A 688 17.46 22.98 12.11
N ALA A 689 16.90 22.70 10.92
CA ALA A 689 16.73 23.72 9.88
C ALA A 689 15.84 24.89 10.35
N GLU A 690 14.81 24.59 11.15
CA GLU A 690 13.88 25.59 11.70
C GLU A 690 14.46 26.35 12.91
N ILE A 691 15.26 25.71 13.74
CA ILE A 691 15.89 26.32 14.93
C ILE A 691 17.13 27.13 14.54
N GLU A 692 17.90 26.70 13.54
CA GLU A 692 19.16 27.34 13.13
C GLU A 692 18.99 28.77 12.66
N ILE A 693 17.82 29.13 12.16
CA ILE A 693 17.52 30.49 11.67
C ILE A 693 17.30 31.49 12.81
N TRP A 694 17.03 31.02 14.04
CA TRP A 694 16.70 31.85 15.19
C TRP A 694 17.85 31.97 16.20
N ASP A 695 18.01 33.18 16.74
CA ASP A 695 18.85 33.49 17.90
C ASP A 695 18.13 33.07 19.19
N ASP A 696 18.82 32.33 20.04
CA ASP A 696 18.32 31.74 21.28
C ASP A 696 18.53 32.61 22.52
N THR A 697 19.26 33.72 22.41
CA THR A 697 19.66 34.58 23.54
C THR A 697 18.46 35.22 24.28
N SER A 698 17.25 35.20 23.72
CA SER A 698 16.02 35.74 24.33
C SER A 698 14.73 35.05 23.85
N ASN A 699 14.79 33.76 23.53
CA ASN A 699 13.66 32.98 23.04
C ASN A 699 13.60 31.61 23.71
N ASP A 700 12.83 31.53 24.81
CA ASP A 700 12.70 30.31 25.60
C ASP A 700 12.05 29.16 24.82
N ILE A 701 11.22 29.44 23.81
CA ILE A 701 10.65 28.40 22.92
C ILE A 701 11.77 27.72 22.12
N ILE A 702 12.71 28.51 21.58
CA ILE A 702 13.86 27.98 20.83
C ILE A 702 14.83 27.24 21.75
N VAL A 703 15.06 27.74 22.97
CA VAL A 703 15.90 27.06 23.98
C VAL A 703 15.29 25.71 24.38
N LEU A 704 13.97 25.66 24.62
CA LEU A 704 13.25 24.43 24.94
C LEU A 704 13.28 23.44 23.78
N ALA A 705 13.09 23.90 22.54
CA ALA A 705 13.15 23.04 21.35
C ALA A 705 14.55 22.44 21.15
N LYS A 706 15.63 23.22 21.36
CA LYS A 706 17.02 22.71 21.36
C LYS A 706 17.26 21.68 22.45
N LYS A 707 16.77 21.95 23.67
CA LYS A 707 16.91 21.05 24.81
C LYS A 707 16.21 19.72 24.57
N MET A 708 14.97 19.74 24.06
CA MET A 708 14.23 18.52 23.71
C MET A 708 14.94 17.74 22.59
N CYS A 709 15.49 18.42 21.57
CA CYS A 709 16.28 17.81 20.50
C CYS A 709 17.54 17.10 21.02
N MET A 710 18.27 17.74 21.93
CA MET A 710 19.48 17.18 22.52
C MET A 710 19.19 15.93 23.34
N ILE A 711 18.21 15.98 24.26
CA ILE A 711 17.85 14.84 25.12
C ILE A 711 17.37 13.66 24.26
N MET A 712 16.61 13.94 23.21
CA MET A 712 16.14 12.91 22.28
C MET A 712 17.28 12.25 21.48
N MET A 713 18.34 13.00 21.15
CA MET A 713 19.55 12.40 20.58
C MET A 713 20.25 11.46 21.57
N GLU A 714 20.31 11.83 22.84
CA GLU A 714 20.92 10.98 23.86
C GLU A 714 20.14 9.67 24.05
N MET A 715 18.81 9.72 23.98
CA MET A 715 17.94 8.53 24.01
C MET A 715 18.10 7.64 22.77
N THR A 716 18.24 8.23 21.58
CA THR A 716 18.45 7.48 20.33
C THR A 716 19.88 6.95 20.17
N ASP A 717 20.87 7.57 20.80
CA ASP A 717 22.23 7.01 20.85
C ASP A 717 22.31 5.85 21.86
N PHE A 718 21.53 5.88 22.95
CA PHE A 718 21.45 4.78 23.91
C PHE A 718 21.02 3.46 23.26
N THR A 719 20.00 3.47 22.39
CA THR A 719 19.55 2.26 21.67
C THR A 719 20.59 1.71 20.69
N ARG A 720 21.53 2.55 20.26
CA ARG A 720 22.67 2.16 19.42
C ARG A 720 23.86 1.69 20.25
N GLY A 721 23.71 1.61 21.57
CA GLY A 721 24.77 1.29 22.52
C GLY A 721 25.84 2.38 22.64
N LYS A 722 25.50 3.63 22.28
CA LYS A 722 26.39 4.81 22.30
C LYS A 722 25.77 5.90 23.18
N GLY A 723 26.40 7.07 23.26
CA GLY A 723 25.85 8.22 23.99
C GLY A 723 26.05 8.17 25.51
N PRO A 724 25.57 9.21 26.23
CA PRO A 724 25.88 9.44 27.64
C PRO A 724 25.03 8.63 28.63
N LEU A 725 23.83 8.17 28.23
CA LEU A 725 22.92 7.38 29.06
C LEU A 725 23.47 5.95 29.24
N LYS A 726 23.44 5.39 30.45
CA LYS A 726 24.08 4.09 30.75
C LYS A 726 23.09 3.00 31.13
N HIS A 727 22.00 3.38 31.78
CA HIS A 727 20.97 2.48 32.29
C HIS A 727 19.59 2.88 31.73
N THR A 728 18.65 1.93 31.66
CA THR A 728 17.27 2.20 31.22
C THR A 728 16.59 3.26 32.08
N THR A 729 16.97 3.36 33.36
CA THR A 729 16.52 4.43 34.28
C THR A 729 16.92 5.83 33.81
N ASP A 730 18.08 5.98 33.16
CA ASP A 730 18.53 7.25 32.61
C ASP A 730 17.67 7.67 31.40
N VAL A 731 17.21 6.70 30.62
CA VAL A 731 16.30 6.90 29.47
C VAL A 731 14.90 7.31 29.94
N ILE A 732 14.40 6.68 31.01
CA ILE A 732 13.14 7.03 31.65
C ILE A 732 13.20 8.48 32.17
N TYR A 733 14.31 8.86 32.82
CA TYR A 733 14.53 10.23 33.27
C TYR A 733 14.62 11.22 32.09
N ALA A 734 15.31 10.86 31.01
CA ALA A 734 15.38 11.67 29.79
C ALA A 734 13.99 11.91 29.16
N ALA A 735 13.14 10.87 29.08
CA ALA A 735 11.76 10.98 28.61
C ALA A 735 10.92 11.94 29.48
N LYS A 736 11.08 11.87 30.81
CA LYS A 736 10.43 12.80 31.73
C LYS A 736 10.88 14.25 31.51
N MET A 737 12.17 14.48 31.31
CA MET A 737 12.73 15.81 31.03
C MET A 737 12.23 16.41 29.70
N ILE A 738 12.00 15.58 28.68
CA ILE A 738 11.36 15.99 27.42
C ILE A 738 9.90 16.39 27.67
N SER A 739 9.13 15.58 28.39
CA SER A 739 7.73 15.86 28.74
C SER A 739 7.57 17.17 29.52
N GLU A 740 8.45 17.42 30.50
CA GLU A 740 8.48 18.67 31.27
C GLU A 740 8.83 19.88 30.38
N SER A 741 9.73 19.70 29.41
CA SER A 741 10.12 20.77 28.46
C SER A 741 8.99 21.06 27.46
N GLY A 742 8.27 20.04 27.00
CA GLY A 742 7.05 20.18 26.18
C GLY A 742 5.94 20.91 26.92
N SER A 743 5.73 20.59 28.21
CA SER A 743 4.74 21.29 29.06
C SER A 743 5.09 22.77 29.26
N ARG A 744 6.37 23.12 29.42
CA ARG A 744 6.80 24.53 29.49
C ARG A 744 6.64 25.25 28.17
N MET A 745 6.90 24.58 27.05
CA MET A 745 6.67 25.12 25.71
C MET A 745 5.18 25.39 25.48
N ASP A 746 4.30 24.51 25.93
CA ASP A 746 2.85 24.69 25.87
C ASP A 746 2.43 26.00 26.55
N VAL A 747 2.89 26.23 27.79
CA VAL A 747 2.56 27.45 28.55
C VAL A 747 2.96 28.71 27.79
N LEU A 748 4.18 28.76 27.24
CA LEU A 748 4.69 29.92 26.52
C LEU A 748 3.95 30.15 25.20
N ALA A 749 3.76 29.11 24.40
CA ALA A 749 3.09 29.21 23.11
C ALA A 749 1.58 29.49 23.26
N ARG A 750 0.94 29.01 24.34
CA ARG A 750 -0.47 29.31 24.65
C ARG A 750 -0.67 30.77 25.06
N GLN A 751 0.31 31.39 25.72
CA GLN A 751 0.30 32.84 25.96
C GLN A 751 0.37 33.64 24.66
N ILE A 752 1.18 33.21 23.70
CA ILE A 752 1.26 33.80 22.35
C ILE A 752 -0.08 33.62 21.62
N ALA A 753 -0.67 32.41 21.64
CA ALA A 753 -1.96 32.14 21.02
C ALA A 753 -3.08 33.03 21.58
N ASN A 754 -3.09 33.26 22.90
CA ASN A 754 -4.08 34.11 23.56
C ASN A 754 -3.93 35.60 23.22
N GLN A 755 -2.72 36.05 22.89
CA GLN A 755 -2.45 37.43 22.47
C GLN A 755 -2.65 37.63 20.96
N CYS A 756 -2.73 36.56 20.17
CA CYS A 756 -2.90 36.62 18.72
C CYS A 756 -4.31 37.10 18.34
N PRO A 757 -4.45 38.21 17.59
CA PRO A 757 -5.75 38.73 17.19
C PRO A 757 -6.35 37.99 15.98
N ASP A 758 -5.55 37.20 15.26
CA ASP A 758 -6.00 36.45 14.09
C ASP A 758 -6.55 35.06 14.50
N PRO A 759 -7.86 34.79 14.31
CA PRO A 759 -8.49 33.57 14.78
C PRO A 759 -7.95 32.30 14.09
N SER A 760 -7.61 32.37 12.81
CA SER A 760 -7.05 31.22 12.07
C SER A 760 -5.67 30.83 12.61
N CYS A 761 -4.76 31.78 12.73
CA CYS A 761 -3.43 31.51 13.31
C CYS A 761 -3.49 31.05 14.77
N LYS A 762 -4.47 31.54 15.53
CA LYS A 762 -4.70 31.10 16.91
C LYS A 762 -5.18 29.65 16.98
N GLN A 763 -6.15 29.27 16.15
CA GLN A 763 -6.66 27.89 16.08
C GLN A 763 -5.56 26.89 15.70
N ASP A 764 -4.77 27.21 14.68
CA ASP A 764 -3.66 26.36 14.25
C ASP A 764 -2.62 26.18 15.35
N LEU A 765 -2.24 27.26 16.03
CA LEU A 765 -1.28 27.19 17.14
C LEU A 765 -1.84 26.36 18.31
N LEU A 766 -3.12 26.52 18.65
CA LEU A 766 -3.77 25.72 19.69
C LEU A 766 -3.85 24.24 19.33
N ALA A 767 -4.10 23.89 18.06
CA ALA A 767 -4.13 22.51 17.61
C ALA A 767 -2.77 21.81 17.80
N TYR A 768 -1.67 22.48 17.46
CA TYR A 768 -0.33 21.94 17.70
C TYR A 768 0.03 21.87 19.19
N LEU A 769 -0.51 22.76 20.01
CA LEU A 769 -0.35 22.73 21.47
C LEU A 769 -1.06 21.54 22.11
N GLU A 770 -2.26 21.20 21.66
CA GLU A 770 -2.94 19.97 22.11
C GLU A 770 -2.19 18.71 21.70
N GLN A 771 -1.54 18.69 20.52
CA GLN A 771 -0.63 17.60 20.15
C GLN A 771 0.60 17.53 21.06
N ILE A 772 1.24 18.66 21.39
CA ILE A 772 2.35 18.69 22.36
C ILE A 772 1.91 18.14 23.71
N LYS A 773 0.72 18.53 24.19
CA LYS A 773 0.16 18.08 25.46
C LYS A 773 -0.12 16.58 25.45
N PHE A 774 -0.75 16.08 24.39
CA PHE A 774 -1.02 14.65 24.20
C PHE A 774 0.27 13.83 24.20
N TYR A 775 1.24 14.18 23.35
CA TYR A 775 2.48 13.41 23.25
C TYR A 775 3.39 13.58 24.48
N SER A 776 3.36 14.73 25.17
CA SER A 776 4.07 14.90 26.45
C SER A 776 3.45 14.04 27.55
N HIS A 777 2.12 13.87 27.56
CA HIS A 777 1.42 13.00 28.50
C HIS A 777 1.67 11.52 28.19
N GLN A 778 1.58 11.12 26.92
CA GLN A 778 1.92 9.78 26.45
C GLN A 778 3.36 9.41 26.86
N LEU A 779 4.33 10.29 26.61
CA LEU A 779 5.73 10.06 26.98
C LEU A 779 5.92 9.94 28.50
N LYS A 780 5.12 10.68 29.30
CA LYS A 780 5.13 10.60 30.76
C LYS A 780 4.56 9.27 31.25
N ILE A 781 3.40 8.85 30.75
CA ILE A 781 2.78 7.56 31.10
C ILE A 781 3.70 6.41 30.70
N CYS A 782 4.20 6.38 29.46
CA CYS A 782 5.14 5.36 29.00
C CYS A 782 6.39 5.31 29.88
N SER A 783 6.89 6.45 30.37
CA SER A 783 8.04 6.47 31.28
C SER A 783 7.71 5.95 32.69
N GLN A 784 6.48 6.16 33.20
CA GLN A 784 6.05 5.77 34.54
C GLN A 784 5.69 4.28 34.62
N VAL A 785 4.87 3.80 33.67
CA VAL A 785 4.51 2.38 33.53
C VAL A 785 5.79 1.54 33.43
N LYS A 786 6.82 2.04 32.76
CA LYS A 786 8.08 1.32 32.64
C LYS A 786 8.96 1.33 33.89
N ALA A 787 8.93 2.40 34.68
CA ALA A 787 9.62 2.45 35.96
C ALA A 787 9.04 1.42 36.94
N GLU A 788 7.75 1.13 36.85
CA GLU A 788 7.06 0.12 37.67
C GLU A 788 7.37 -1.30 37.20
N ILE A 789 7.36 -1.56 35.89
CA ILE A 789 7.73 -2.87 35.29
C ILE A 789 9.19 -3.26 35.63
N GLN A 790 10.10 -2.29 35.69
CA GLN A 790 11.51 -2.55 36.01
C GLN A 790 11.73 -2.99 37.47
N ASN A 791 10.79 -2.70 38.38
CA ASN A 791 10.87 -3.05 39.80
C ASN A 791 10.33 -4.45 40.13
N LEU A 792 9.57 -5.10 39.24
CA LEU A 792 8.95 -6.43 39.46
C LEU A 792 9.81 -7.63 39.04
N GLY A 793 11.01 -7.39 38.50
CA GLY A 793 12.09 -8.38 38.37
C GLY A 793 12.04 -9.29 37.14
N GLY A 794 13.22 -9.68 36.67
CA GLY A 794 13.47 -11.10 36.41
C GLY A 794 14.08 -11.52 35.08
N GLU A 795 13.61 -11.06 33.92
CA GLU A 795 14.17 -11.50 32.62
C GLU A 795 13.74 -10.51 31.52
N LEU A 796 14.57 -9.48 31.28
CA LEU A 796 14.09 -8.18 30.77
C LEU A 796 15.06 -7.57 29.76
N ILE A 797 15.35 -8.30 28.67
CA ILE A 797 16.16 -7.75 27.55
C ILE A 797 15.24 -7.35 26.37
N MET A 798 14.35 -8.22 25.90
CA MET A 798 13.40 -7.89 24.81
C MET A 798 12.31 -6.90 25.25
N SER A 799 11.70 -7.11 26.43
CA SER A 799 10.73 -6.15 27.03
C SER A 799 11.34 -4.76 27.29
N ALA A 800 12.65 -4.69 27.52
CA ALA A 800 13.38 -3.43 27.68
C ALA A 800 13.72 -2.76 26.34
N LEU A 801 13.68 -3.48 25.21
CA LEU A 801 13.90 -2.90 23.89
C LEU A 801 12.63 -2.29 23.32
N ASP A 802 11.51 -3.03 23.35
CA ASP A 802 10.19 -2.53 22.94
C ASP A 802 9.75 -1.33 23.78
N SER A 803 10.22 -1.30 25.02
CA SER A 803 10.15 -0.14 25.89
C SER A 803 10.80 1.13 25.34
N VAL A 804 11.99 0.99 24.79
CA VAL A 804 12.84 2.12 24.46
C VAL A 804 12.50 2.59 23.05
N THR A 805 12.13 1.69 22.14
CA THR A 805 11.60 2.02 20.81
C THR A 805 10.24 2.72 20.89
N SER A 806 9.33 2.28 21.76
CA SER A 806 8.04 2.99 22.01
C SER A 806 8.25 4.39 22.60
N LEU A 807 9.17 4.54 23.56
CA LEU A 807 9.57 5.86 24.09
C LEU A 807 10.17 6.77 22.99
N ILE A 808 10.97 6.21 22.09
CA ILE A 808 11.55 6.96 20.95
C ILE A 808 10.46 7.36 19.96
N GLN A 809 9.50 6.49 19.66
CA GLN A 809 8.41 6.79 18.74
C GLN A 809 7.47 7.87 19.30
N ALA A 810 7.13 7.80 20.60
CA ALA A 810 6.36 8.84 21.27
C ALA A 810 7.09 10.19 21.26
N ALA A 811 8.40 10.19 21.52
CA ALA A 811 9.21 11.41 21.47
C ALA A 811 9.42 11.94 20.04
N LYS A 812 9.46 11.08 19.01
CA LYS A 812 9.45 11.48 17.58
C LYS A 812 8.17 12.24 17.23
N ASN A 813 7.02 11.74 17.65
CA ASN A 813 5.73 12.39 17.44
C ASN A 813 5.67 13.76 18.12
N LEU A 814 6.14 13.84 19.37
CA LEU A 814 6.30 15.11 20.09
C LEU A 814 7.20 16.10 19.34
N MET A 815 8.31 15.65 18.79
CA MET A 815 9.26 16.50 18.06
C MET A 815 8.66 17.08 16.77
N ASN A 816 7.84 16.31 16.04
CA ASN A 816 7.10 16.84 14.90
C ASN A 816 6.13 17.97 15.32
N ALA A 817 5.43 17.80 16.44
CA ALA A 817 4.55 18.84 16.99
C ALA A 817 5.35 20.08 17.45
N VAL A 818 6.55 19.90 18.02
CA VAL A 818 7.47 21.00 18.37
C VAL A 818 7.89 21.82 17.15
N VAL A 819 8.23 21.19 16.02
CA VAL A 819 8.59 21.91 14.77
C VAL A 819 7.47 22.85 14.34
N GLN A 820 6.23 22.36 14.31
CA GLN A 820 5.08 23.14 13.89
C GLN A 820 4.74 24.25 14.89
N THR A 821 4.87 23.95 16.19
CA THR A 821 4.64 24.93 17.26
C THR A 821 5.63 26.09 17.20
N VAL A 822 6.92 25.83 16.92
CA VAL A 822 7.93 26.89 16.72
C VAL A 822 7.54 27.81 15.56
N LYS A 823 7.17 27.24 14.41
CA LYS A 823 6.74 27.97 13.21
C LYS A 823 5.51 28.84 13.48
N MET A 824 4.47 28.24 14.05
CA MET A 824 3.22 28.94 14.30
C MET A 824 3.35 29.97 15.42
N SER A 825 4.19 29.73 16.43
CA SER A 825 4.49 30.71 17.48
C SER A 825 5.17 31.96 16.90
N TYR A 826 6.05 31.81 15.91
CA TYR A 826 6.63 32.94 15.19
C TYR A 826 5.56 33.72 14.41
N ILE A 827 4.76 33.03 13.59
CA ILE A 827 3.71 33.66 12.77
C ILE A 827 2.72 34.42 13.66
N ALA A 828 2.24 33.79 14.75
CA ALA A 828 1.37 34.42 15.72
C ALA A 828 2.02 35.66 16.36
N SER A 829 3.31 35.56 16.74
CA SER A 829 4.07 36.70 17.30
C SER A 829 4.20 37.87 16.33
N THR A 830 4.38 37.63 15.02
CA THR A 830 4.42 38.71 14.02
C THR A 830 3.07 39.42 13.84
N LYS A 831 1.97 38.68 13.99
CA LYS A 831 0.60 39.23 13.92
C LYS A 831 0.26 40.07 15.16
N ILE A 832 0.79 39.72 16.34
CA ILE A 832 0.67 40.50 17.57
C ILE A 832 1.37 41.87 17.42
N ILE A 833 2.58 41.89 16.86
CA ILE A 833 3.41 43.11 16.73
C ILE A 833 2.81 44.11 15.72
N ARG A 834 2.09 43.66 14.69
CA ARG A 834 1.57 44.53 13.62
C ARG A 834 0.32 45.35 14.00
N ILE A 835 -0.37 45.03 15.09
CA ILE A 835 -1.71 45.59 15.39
C ILE A 835 -1.74 46.46 16.66
N GLN A 836 -0.72 46.43 17.52
CA GLN A 836 -0.72 47.18 18.79
C GLN A 836 -0.10 48.59 18.67
N SER A 837 -0.91 49.61 18.96
CA SER A 837 -0.55 51.04 19.06
C SER A 837 0.25 51.36 20.36
N PRO A 838 1.06 52.43 20.44
CA PRO A 838 2.22 52.57 21.34
C PRO A 838 1.91 52.96 22.81
N ALA A 839 0.76 52.57 23.37
CA ALA A 839 0.29 53.08 24.69
C ALA A 839 -0.09 52.01 25.73
N GLY A 840 0.50 50.81 25.69
CA GLY A 840 0.32 49.79 26.75
C GLY A 840 1.63 49.10 27.14
N PRO A 841 1.91 48.83 28.43
CA PRO A 841 3.12 48.12 28.81
C PRO A 841 2.89 46.60 28.75
N ARG A 842 3.70 45.88 27.97
CA ARG A 842 4.67 44.87 28.46
C ARG A 842 5.26 44.02 27.32
N HIS A 843 6.51 43.63 27.52
CA HIS A 843 7.39 42.91 26.59
C HIS A 843 6.73 41.69 25.91
N PRO A 844 7.06 41.41 24.64
CA PRO A 844 6.61 40.20 23.97
C PRO A 844 7.04 38.95 24.76
N VAL A 845 6.17 37.93 24.81
CA VAL A 845 6.38 36.68 25.58
C VAL A 845 7.73 36.03 25.26
N VAL A 846 8.15 36.09 23.99
CA VAL A 846 9.50 35.73 23.52
C VAL A 846 9.94 36.69 22.42
N MET A 847 11.25 36.94 22.31
CA MET A 847 11.81 37.80 21.26
C MET A 847 12.29 36.97 20.07
N TRP A 848 11.70 37.17 18.89
CA TRP A 848 12.15 36.54 17.66
C TRP A 848 13.25 37.38 17.01
N ARG A 849 14.49 36.88 17.03
CA ARG A 849 15.63 37.48 16.34
C ARG A 849 16.22 36.48 15.37
N MET A 850 16.38 36.88 14.11
CA MET A 850 17.11 36.04 13.15
C MET A 850 18.61 36.08 13.48
N LYS A 851 19.27 34.93 13.36
CA LYS A 851 20.73 34.87 13.44
C LYS A 851 21.36 35.62 12.28
N ALA A 852 22.50 36.26 12.53
CA ALA A 852 23.29 36.88 11.47
C ALA A 852 23.66 35.83 10.41
N PRO A 853 23.51 36.12 9.10
CA PRO A 853 23.74 35.13 8.06
C PRO A 853 25.21 34.67 8.06
N ALA A 854 25.45 33.44 8.54
CA ALA A 854 26.75 32.80 8.44
C ALA A 854 26.96 32.24 7.03
N LYS A 855 28.20 32.32 6.51
CA LYS A 855 28.56 31.72 5.23
C LYS A 855 28.48 30.19 5.35
N LYS A 856 27.41 29.58 4.83
CA LYS A 856 27.31 28.12 4.71
C LYS A 856 28.26 27.62 3.60
N PRO A 857 28.99 26.51 3.79
CA PRO A 857 29.73 25.88 2.70
C PRO A 857 28.75 25.35 1.64
N LEU A 858 28.88 25.85 0.41
CA LEU A 858 28.02 25.52 -0.74
C LEU A 858 28.17 24.08 -1.25
N ILE A 859 29.12 23.31 -0.70
CA ILE A 859 29.25 21.87 -0.89
C ILE A 859 29.35 21.27 0.51
N LYS A 860 28.30 20.58 0.96
CA LYS A 860 28.51 19.55 1.99
C LYS A 860 29.32 18.47 1.29
N ARG A 861 30.59 18.29 1.68
CA ARG A 861 31.26 17.03 1.38
C ARG A 861 30.45 15.99 2.15
N GLU A 862 29.61 15.25 1.45
CA GLU A 862 29.06 14.01 2.00
C GLU A 862 30.25 13.22 2.52
N LYS A 863 30.23 12.90 3.80
CA LYS A 863 31.26 12.01 4.34
C LYS A 863 31.09 10.67 3.62
N PRO A 864 32.17 9.93 3.32
CA PRO A 864 32.07 8.60 2.71
C PRO A 864 31.20 7.62 3.54
N GLU A 865 30.92 7.93 4.81
CA GLU A 865 29.96 7.21 5.66
C GLU A 865 28.49 7.39 5.22
N GLU A 866 28.14 8.48 4.53
CA GLU A 866 26.78 8.76 4.04
C GLU A 866 26.52 8.11 2.67
N THR A 867 27.56 7.87 1.85
CA THR A 867 27.44 7.14 0.57
C THR A 867 27.53 5.63 0.73
N CYS A 868 28.16 5.11 1.79
CA CYS A 868 28.25 3.67 2.03
C CYS A 868 26.96 3.05 2.59
N ALA A 869 26.01 3.88 3.07
CA ALA A 869 24.69 3.42 3.50
C ALA A 869 23.65 3.35 2.36
N ALA A 870 23.97 3.86 1.17
CA ALA A 870 23.08 3.82 0.00
C ALA A 870 23.25 2.55 -0.86
N VAL A 871 24.13 1.63 -0.47
CA VAL A 871 24.24 0.30 -1.09
C VAL A 871 24.26 -0.77 0.00
N ARG A 872 23.11 -0.99 0.63
CA ARG A 872 22.70 -2.33 1.05
C ARG A 872 21.29 -2.53 0.55
N ARG A 873 21.13 -3.60 -0.24
CA ARG A 873 19.83 -4.13 -0.65
C ARG A 873 19.06 -4.43 0.63
N GLY A 874 18.16 -3.52 1.03
CA GLY A 874 17.05 -3.92 1.86
C GLY A 874 16.21 -4.86 1.04
N SER A 875 16.06 -6.09 1.52
CA SER A 875 14.92 -6.96 1.23
C SER A 875 13.67 -6.11 1.42
N ALA A 876 13.23 -5.46 0.34
CA ALA A 876 11.89 -4.95 0.29
C ALA A 876 11.00 -6.13 0.68
N LYS A 877 10.16 -5.97 1.70
CA LYS A 877 8.84 -6.62 1.67
C LYS A 877 8.42 -6.55 0.21
N LYS A 878 8.09 -7.69 -0.42
CA LYS A 878 7.44 -7.64 -1.72
C LYS A 878 6.27 -6.68 -1.54
N LYS A 879 6.45 -5.42 -1.93
CA LYS A 879 5.34 -4.55 -2.26
C LYS A 879 4.88 -5.22 -3.53
N ILE A 880 3.95 -6.14 -3.34
CA ILE A 880 3.19 -6.75 -4.39
C ILE A 880 2.50 -5.57 -5.06
N HIS A 881 3.18 -5.00 -6.05
CA HIS A 881 2.58 -3.96 -6.86
C HIS A 881 1.39 -4.68 -7.52
N PRO A 882 0.20 -4.08 -7.59
CA PRO A 882 -0.93 -4.64 -8.33
C PRO A 882 -0.52 -5.21 -9.69
N VAL A 883 0.40 -4.50 -10.33
CA VAL A 883 1.03 -4.81 -11.61
C VAL A 883 2.02 -5.95 -11.58
N GLN A 884 2.73 -6.18 -10.48
CA GLN A 884 3.70 -7.27 -10.39
C GLN A 884 2.97 -8.62 -10.34
N VAL A 885 1.86 -8.74 -9.60
CA VAL A 885 0.93 -9.89 -9.65
C VAL A 885 0.36 -10.07 -11.05
N MET A 886 -0.10 -8.97 -11.67
CA MET A 886 -0.60 -9.03 -13.04
C MET A 886 0.50 -9.34 -14.08
N SER A 887 1.77 -9.09 -13.77
CA SER A 887 2.91 -9.51 -14.61
C SER A 887 3.38 -10.93 -14.30
N GLU A 888 3.01 -11.45 -13.13
CA GLU A 888 3.18 -12.84 -12.69
C GLU A 888 2.12 -13.78 -13.30
N PHE A 889 1.12 -13.27 -14.03
CA PHE A 889 0.33 -14.03 -15.03
C PHE A 889 1.18 -14.65 -16.16
N ARG A 890 2.51 -14.54 -16.10
CA ARG A 890 3.41 -15.42 -16.86
C ARG A 890 3.23 -16.85 -16.39
N GLY A 891 2.66 -17.68 -17.27
CA GLY A 891 3.00 -19.09 -17.29
C GLY A 891 4.52 -19.24 -17.20
N ARG A 892 4.99 -19.96 -16.17
CA ARG A 892 6.39 -20.34 -16.03
C ARG A 892 6.88 -20.82 -17.39
N HIS A 893 7.99 -20.27 -17.88
CA HIS A 893 8.77 -20.96 -18.91
C HIS A 893 9.29 -22.25 -18.27
N VAL A 894 8.54 -23.33 -18.48
CA VAL A 894 9.07 -24.69 -18.36
C VAL A 894 10.07 -24.83 -19.50
N TYR A 895 11.34 -24.96 -19.15
CA TYR A 895 12.33 -25.54 -20.05
C TYR A 895 12.00 -27.01 -20.31
#